data_AF-A0A952PQJ6-F1
#
_entry.id   AF-A0A952PQJ6-F1
#
_cell.length_a   1.000
_cell.length_b   1.000
_cell.length_c   1.000
_cell.angle_alpha   90.00
_cell.angle_beta   90.00
_cell.angle_gamma   90.00
#
_symmetry.space_group_name_H-M   'P 1'
#
loop_
_entity.id
_entity.type
_entity.pdbx_description
1 polymer ?
#
loop_
_entity_poly.entity_id
_entity_poly.type
_entity_poly.pdbx_seq_one_letter_code
_entity_poly.pdbx_strand_id
1 'polypeptide(L)'
;MNEPKRPSCVPPEAVWSSQEREWQLGKSITRGKKRKQECPVGEWRYWRADGSLCCVANFDNEGFQDGVLERFHNDGTLASSGVWKKGSRFGHFVFVRSENPSDENYPSNDETWRYEFDSQANWEEKNMRWFLKDGTECTSDGRPLDSAYDLDTIIGAAEPDGYLEKYAANVADAIDPERQQVHGEDLLQLKELWGVTAPEIDKFIKTAGREACTFNLTTDRRMFNESNLWESLICHCWQNESEEIGSMFMGAVKIGGFGDSDYIYSTILRPLKEVPQPNAVYYWSHDTYHIDDVLALTLDDFAFRIAISDAVERERLSPAATRAAWQKLIGRCQTHWACTDGMDTVGEEEFGEDLDPKNSIRGLFWRSQWIVELLKEDERRNWEDVKNCFYPNWNKVLDEDQFEVLLATGERLATTAVYLLWRFFWFKQTERLRKCCSAYGNHSARVVRDLVSLIEEIENGRTQIGKAISNIHEVREKFLSLDLAPERSGKREEEKTERAIADAERAQSIASAIAAELETVDEEKKLALILDRAWDSVKDNVTMAQLEKAARQLPGYELQWKSFDFIRDRGFVRDDCLIEDEATGVGHWLGQNKSEILQPFIWSSIYEDGPRMLGLMPLIGKTRGALDARLERWCLDELSHIEEYHHKREAAVQLLSLMGCDAVLPRLIEILGEFEAEISTKEGYDIRLAAIPWDDFLCTIANTFVRFADSSSVAEIIMPDIVCGALWKLLSFGLNNHNAKIASSAIAALSAWGETDLLEPIERLLRFNDDEAQIAAFRTLEILFSKPANSIPRKELPSEQHIRTFIALCFRNPSDHDNAVTLMFHRAALALQQSFPDMVDADSISDAIELARELSNYGGDRWLNWRILECETVERFSELEIETIAPYLSSPNARLRDAARTVYTARGITPPDEFPLYWPVIWENLEAQDAGSANLVVSQLMERPDAVALSAAAGWCWANPGKDSAEVLSRIVSKKLDEFEPLQPGEYLPAELTWLVRALVRHDKFDVTKTVISRCSKFADENIVYAVAAERQLASGTGS
;
A
#
# COMPACT_ATOMS: atom_id res chain seq x y z
N MET A 1 -27.39 1.09 -38.16
CA MET A 1 -28.84 1.43 -38.24
C MET A 1 -28.99 2.60 -39.21
N ASN A 2 -30.08 2.68 -39.97
CA ASN A 2 -30.32 3.80 -40.89
C ASN A 2 -30.72 5.06 -40.10
N GLU A 3 -30.32 6.23 -40.56
CA GLU A 3 -30.71 7.55 -40.02
C GLU A 3 -32.25 7.67 -39.99
N PRO A 4 -32.86 8.05 -38.84
CA PRO A 4 -34.30 8.23 -38.76
C PRO A 4 -34.73 9.42 -39.61
N LYS A 5 -35.98 9.40 -40.08
CA LYS A 5 -36.54 10.55 -40.80
C LYS A 5 -36.70 11.71 -39.81
N ARG A 6 -36.01 12.83 -40.07
CA ARG A 6 -36.07 14.03 -39.22
C ARG A 6 -37.51 14.47 -38.92
N PRO A 7 -37.93 14.52 -37.65
CA PRO A 7 -39.23 15.04 -37.22
C PRO A 7 -39.41 16.53 -37.53
N SER A 8 -40.66 16.97 -37.73
CA SER A 8 -40.95 18.39 -38.08
C SER A 8 -40.70 19.38 -36.93
N CYS A 9 -40.62 18.90 -35.68
CA CYS A 9 -40.29 19.70 -34.51
C CYS A 9 -38.78 19.89 -34.31
N VAL A 10 -37.94 19.10 -34.98
CA VAL A 10 -36.49 19.27 -34.95
C VAL A 10 -36.10 20.34 -35.97
N PRO A 11 -35.30 21.36 -35.59
CA PRO A 11 -34.88 22.41 -36.50
C PRO A 11 -34.23 21.86 -37.79
N PRO A 12 -34.45 22.51 -38.95
CA PRO A 12 -33.88 22.05 -40.21
C PRO A 12 -32.34 22.12 -40.25
N GLU A 13 -31.70 22.80 -39.30
CA GLU A 13 -30.25 22.88 -39.14
C GLU A 13 -29.66 21.78 -38.24
N ALA A 14 -30.49 21.05 -37.47
CA ALA A 14 -29.99 20.01 -36.59
C ALA A 14 -29.50 18.78 -37.39
N VAL A 15 -28.43 18.16 -36.90
CA VAL A 15 -27.73 17.02 -37.54
C VAL A 15 -27.93 15.76 -36.70
N TRP A 16 -28.19 14.61 -37.32
CA TRP A 16 -28.29 13.35 -36.61
C TRP A 16 -26.92 12.81 -36.21
N SER A 17 -26.69 12.59 -34.91
CA SER A 17 -25.59 11.82 -34.36
C SER A 17 -25.97 10.35 -34.28
N SER A 18 -25.34 9.49 -35.09
CA SER A 18 -25.59 8.05 -35.05
C SER A 18 -25.05 7.36 -33.81
N GLN A 19 -24.03 7.95 -33.19
CA GLN A 19 -23.40 7.44 -31.97
C GLN A 19 -24.33 7.64 -30.77
N GLU A 20 -24.78 8.87 -30.56
CA GLU A 20 -25.69 9.21 -29.46
C GLU A 20 -27.15 8.86 -29.76
N ARG A 21 -27.47 8.61 -31.04
CA ARG A 21 -28.84 8.38 -31.54
C ARG A 21 -29.75 9.57 -31.21
N GLU A 22 -29.23 10.77 -31.43
CA GLU A 22 -29.89 12.05 -31.17
C GLU A 22 -29.63 13.03 -32.32
N TRP A 23 -30.57 13.96 -32.56
CA TRP A 23 -30.32 15.16 -33.35
C TRP A 23 -29.62 16.20 -32.48
N GLN A 24 -28.61 16.89 -33.00
CA GLN A 24 -27.86 17.91 -32.27
C GLN A 24 -27.82 19.23 -33.05
N LEU A 25 -27.91 20.34 -32.32
CA LEU A 25 -27.77 21.70 -32.85
C LEU A 25 -27.01 22.56 -31.85
N GLY A 26 -25.91 23.16 -32.30
CA GLY A 26 -25.15 24.12 -31.54
C GLY A 26 -24.11 24.78 -32.42
N LYS A 27 -23.37 25.72 -31.85
CA LYS A 27 -22.20 26.27 -32.54
C LYS A 27 -21.00 25.40 -32.20
N SER A 28 -20.26 25.00 -33.22
CA SER A 28 -18.91 24.49 -33.05
C SER A 28 -17.93 25.58 -33.43
N ILE A 29 -16.80 25.66 -32.74
CA ILE A 29 -15.60 26.29 -33.29
C ILE A 29 -14.63 25.21 -33.69
N THR A 30 -13.93 25.44 -34.79
CA THR A 30 -12.79 24.63 -35.12
C THR A 30 -11.63 25.05 -34.23
N ARG A 31 -11.22 24.17 -33.31
CA ARG A 31 -10.00 24.31 -32.53
C ARG A 31 -8.97 23.27 -33.00
N GLY A 32 -7.73 23.47 -32.56
CA GLY A 32 -6.56 22.72 -33.04
C GLY A 32 -5.96 23.33 -34.31
N LYS A 33 -4.63 23.55 -34.31
CA LYS A 33 -3.90 24.05 -35.49
C LYS A 33 -3.71 22.97 -36.56
N LYS A 34 -3.80 21.69 -36.19
CA LYS A 34 -3.46 20.54 -37.06
C LYS A 34 -4.65 19.59 -37.25
N ARG A 35 -5.30 19.12 -36.18
CA ARG A 35 -6.62 18.50 -36.25
C ARG A 35 -7.69 19.54 -36.01
N LYS A 36 -8.44 19.84 -37.06
CA LYS A 36 -9.62 20.70 -37.00
C LYS A 36 -10.74 19.93 -36.29
N GLN A 37 -10.66 19.85 -34.96
CA GLN A 37 -11.75 19.29 -34.18
C GLN A 37 -12.81 20.36 -34.01
N GLU A 38 -14.05 20.00 -34.32
CA GLU A 38 -15.19 20.82 -34.00
C GLU A 38 -15.49 20.68 -32.51
N CYS A 39 -15.09 21.68 -31.74
CA CYS A 39 -15.39 21.77 -30.31
C CYS A 39 -16.71 22.51 -30.12
N PRO A 40 -17.66 21.97 -29.35
CA PRO A 40 -18.90 22.65 -29.04
C PRO A 40 -18.63 23.93 -28.25
N VAL A 41 -19.30 25.04 -28.57
CA VAL A 41 -19.24 26.27 -27.79
C VAL A 41 -20.63 26.88 -27.60
N GLY A 42 -20.83 27.49 -26.44
CA GLY A 42 -22.11 28.06 -26.06
C GLY A 42 -23.19 27.00 -25.88
N GLU A 43 -24.44 27.39 -26.13
CA GLU A 43 -25.60 26.50 -25.96
C GLU A 43 -25.69 25.46 -27.08
N TRP A 44 -25.90 24.21 -26.69
CA TRP A 44 -26.20 23.07 -27.53
C TRP A 44 -27.53 22.45 -27.13
N ARG A 45 -28.28 22.02 -28.13
CA ARG A 45 -29.59 21.37 -27.96
C ARG A 45 -29.58 20.01 -28.64
N TYR A 46 -30.16 19.03 -27.97
CA TYR A 46 -30.24 17.66 -28.43
C TYR A 46 -31.70 17.18 -28.44
N TRP A 47 -32.10 16.44 -29.48
CA TRP A 47 -33.44 15.86 -29.61
C TRP A 47 -33.36 14.36 -29.86
N ARG A 48 -34.29 13.59 -29.31
CA ARG A 48 -34.39 12.15 -29.58
C ARG A 48 -34.80 11.85 -31.02
N ALA A 49 -34.77 10.58 -31.40
CA ALA A 49 -35.18 10.11 -32.72
C ALA A 49 -36.61 10.54 -33.12
N ASP A 50 -37.52 10.64 -32.15
CA ASP A 50 -38.91 11.07 -32.34
C ASP A 50 -39.09 12.61 -32.38
N GLY A 51 -38.04 13.35 -32.05
CA GLY A 51 -37.99 14.81 -32.09
C GLY A 51 -38.34 15.51 -30.79
N SER A 52 -38.56 14.77 -29.70
CA SER A 52 -38.65 15.33 -28.35
C SER A 52 -37.29 15.92 -27.93
N LEU A 53 -37.29 17.08 -27.25
CA LEU A 53 -36.06 17.67 -26.70
C LEU A 53 -35.53 16.76 -25.58
N CYS A 54 -34.24 16.45 -25.63
CA CYS A 54 -33.56 15.55 -24.69
C CYS A 54 -32.64 16.33 -23.75
N CYS A 55 -31.84 17.26 -24.28
CA CYS A 55 -30.80 17.92 -23.51
C CYS A 55 -30.56 19.35 -24.02
N VAL A 56 -30.24 20.25 -23.09
CA VAL A 56 -29.66 21.58 -23.32
C VAL A 56 -28.37 21.66 -22.51
N ALA A 57 -27.23 21.80 -23.18
CA ALA A 57 -25.91 21.86 -22.56
C ALA A 57 -25.22 23.18 -22.92
N ASN A 58 -24.38 23.68 -22.02
CA ASN A 58 -23.54 24.85 -22.28
C ASN A 58 -22.07 24.46 -22.25
N PHE A 59 -21.32 24.99 -23.20
CA PHE A 59 -19.88 24.75 -23.33
C PHE A 59 -19.14 26.08 -23.32
N ASP A 60 -18.00 26.12 -22.64
CA ASP A 60 -17.10 27.26 -22.68
C ASP A 60 -16.41 27.40 -24.04
N ASN A 61 -15.53 28.39 -24.16
CA ASN A 61 -14.77 28.59 -25.40
C ASN A 61 -13.70 27.52 -25.63
N GLU A 62 -13.44 26.64 -24.67
CA GLU A 62 -12.47 25.55 -24.72
C GLU A 62 -13.10 24.23 -25.15
N GLY A 63 -14.43 24.12 -25.11
CA GLY A 63 -15.16 22.91 -25.47
C GLY A 63 -15.54 22.07 -24.26
N PHE A 64 -15.21 22.52 -23.05
CA PHE A 64 -15.63 21.87 -21.82
C PHE A 64 -17.03 22.32 -21.45
N GLN A 65 -17.79 21.41 -20.85
CA GLN A 65 -19.12 21.75 -20.35
C GLN A 65 -18.99 22.77 -19.20
N ASP A 66 -19.59 23.94 -19.39
CA ASP A 66 -19.50 25.07 -18.47
C ASP A 66 -20.82 25.84 -18.46
N GLY A 67 -21.44 25.89 -17.29
CA GLY A 67 -22.78 26.40 -17.08
C GLY A 67 -23.81 25.31 -16.81
N VAL A 68 -25.09 25.65 -16.99
CA VAL A 68 -26.20 24.76 -16.66
C VAL A 68 -26.36 23.70 -17.75
N LEU A 69 -26.45 22.44 -17.34
CA LEU A 69 -26.94 21.31 -18.12
C LEU A 69 -28.38 21.03 -17.70
N GLU A 70 -29.29 20.91 -18.65
CA GLU A 70 -30.66 20.47 -18.42
C GLU A 70 -30.98 19.29 -19.32
N ARG A 71 -31.52 18.21 -18.75
CA ARG A 71 -32.07 17.08 -19.49
C ARG A 71 -33.57 17.02 -19.29
N PHE A 72 -34.30 16.53 -20.29
CA PHE A 72 -35.75 16.54 -20.34
C PHE A 72 -36.27 15.15 -20.65
N HIS A 73 -37.37 14.73 -20.02
CA HIS A 73 -38.08 13.51 -20.34
C HIS A 73 -38.71 13.54 -21.75
N ASN A 74 -39.20 12.39 -22.23
CA ASN A 74 -39.84 12.28 -23.55
C ASN A 74 -41.10 13.15 -23.68
N ASP A 75 -41.76 13.48 -22.57
CA ASP A 75 -42.92 14.39 -22.53
C ASP A 75 -42.55 15.89 -22.48
N GLY A 76 -41.26 16.21 -22.42
CA GLY A 76 -40.71 17.57 -22.37
C GLY A 76 -40.61 18.17 -20.96
N THR A 77 -40.97 17.43 -19.91
CA THR A 77 -40.71 17.85 -18.52
C THR A 77 -39.23 17.68 -18.15
N LEU A 78 -38.73 18.42 -17.15
CA LEU A 78 -37.33 18.37 -16.73
C LEU A 78 -37.02 17.00 -16.09
N ALA A 79 -35.95 16.36 -16.52
CA ALA A 79 -35.43 15.10 -15.97
C ALA A 79 -34.24 15.33 -15.04
N SER A 80 -33.33 16.24 -15.40
CA SER A 80 -32.26 16.67 -14.51
C SER A 80 -31.74 18.05 -14.85
N SER A 81 -31.17 18.73 -13.86
CA SER A 81 -30.48 20.00 -14.02
C SER A 81 -29.28 20.08 -13.09
N GLY A 82 -28.17 20.65 -13.55
CA GLY A 82 -27.01 20.87 -12.71
C GLY A 82 -25.98 21.78 -13.35
N VAL A 83 -25.15 22.40 -12.54
CA VAL A 83 -24.08 23.29 -13.02
C VAL A 83 -22.80 22.48 -13.22
N TRP A 84 -22.18 22.73 -14.37
CA TRP A 84 -20.88 22.20 -14.72
C TRP A 84 -19.88 23.35 -14.78
N LYS A 85 -18.64 23.08 -14.39
CA LYS A 85 -17.54 24.02 -14.47
C LYS A 85 -16.34 23.30 -15.03
N LYS A 86 -15.93 23.68 -16.24
CA LYS A 86 -14.80 23.06 -16.95
C LYS A 86 -14.86 21.52 -16.99
N GLY A 87 -16.03 20.98 -17.35
CA GLY A 87 -16.21 19.53 -17.50
C GLY A 87 -16.36 18.75 -16.18
N SER A 88 -16.40 19.42 -15.03
CA SER A 88 -16.72 18.78 -13.74
C SER A 88 -18.08 19.24 -13.21
N ARG A 89 -18.79 18.33 -12.52
CA ARG A 89 -19.96 18.68 -11.72
C ARG A 89 -19.58 19.72 -10.68
N PHE A 90 -20.35 20.79 -10.57
CA PHE A 90 -20.05 21.88 -9.64
C PHE A 90 -21.32 22.60 -9.18
N GLY A 91 -21.54 22.66 -7.88
CA GLY A 91 -22.72 23.26 -7.28
C GLY A 91 -23.88 22.28 -7.15
N HIS A 92 -25.10 22.77 -7.37
CA HIS A 92 -26.32 22.04 -7.04
C HIS A 92 -26.86 21.24 -8.24
N PHE A 93 -27.22 19.99 -8.01
CA PHE A 93 -27.81 19.07 -8.97
C PHE A 93 -29.21 18.66 -8.54
N VAL A 94 -30.10 18.49 -9.52
CA VAL A 94 -31.49 18.09 -9.34
C VAL A 94 -31.81 17.01 -10.36
N PHE A 95 -32.44 15.92 -9.93
CA PHE A 95 -33.04 14.89 -10.76
C PHE A 95 -34.53 14.83 -10.44
N VAL A 96 -35.38 14.67 -11.46
CA VAL A 96 -36.83 14.63 -11.32
C VAL A 96 -37.37 13.45 -12.10
N ARG A 97 -38.44 12.81 -11.59
CA ARG A 97 -39.11 11.68 -12.23
C ARG A 97 -40.25 12.15 -13.13
N SER A 98 -40.58 11.37 -14.17
CA SER A 98 -41.72 11.63 -15.06
C SER A 98 -42.96 10.82 -14.66
N GLU A 99 -44.14 11.35 -14.98
CA GLU A 99 -45.40 10.59 -14.96
C GLU A 99 -45.55 9.65 -16.15
N ASN A 100 -44.80 9.92 -17.22
CA ASN A 100 -44.84 9.19 -18.48
C ASN A 100 -43.61 8.29 -18.62
N PRO A 101 -43.70 7.19 -19.42
CA PRO A 101 -42.51 6.41 -19.77
C PRO A 101 -41.42 7.33 -20.34
N SER A 102 -40.21 7.19 -19.81
CA SER A 102 -39.07 8.04 -20.12
C SER A 102 -37.83 7.16 -20.29
N ASP A 103 -36.97 7.55 -21.24
CA ASP A 103 -35.67 6.91 -21.44
C ASP A 103 -34.58 7.50 -20.51
N GLU A 104 -34.87 8.62 -19.83
CA GLU A 104 -33.99 9.21 -18.82
C GLU A 104 -33.97 8.40 -17.51
N ASN A 105 -32.78 8.17 -16.97
CA ASN A 105 -32.57 7.47 -15.71
C ASN A 105 -32.87 8.40 -14.52
N TYR A 106 -33.44 7.82 -13.47
CA TYR A 106 -33.61 8.47 -12.18
C TYR A 106 -32.86 7.65 -11.11
N PRO A 107 -32.16 8.27 -10.13
CA PRO A 107 -31.21 7.57 -9.27
C PRO A 107 -31.77 6.55 -8.26
N SER A 108 -33.09 6.45 -8.09
CA SER A 108 -33.74 5.51 -7.17
C SER A 108 -34.86 4.72 -7.86
N ASN A 109 -35.09 3.49 -7.39
CA ASN A 109 -36.24 2.68 -7.82
C ASN A 109 -37.49 2.90 -6.96
N ASP A 110 -37.34 3.52 -5.78
CA ASP A 110 -38.39 3.69 -4.79
C ASP A 110 -39.38 4.81 -5.15
N GLU A 111 -40.39 5.07 -4.32
CA GLU A 111 -41.44 6.09 -4.57
C GLU A 111 -40.95 7.54 -4.35
N THR A 112 -39.71 7.85 -4.71
CA THR A 112 -39.19 9.23 -4.75
C THR A 112 -39.46 9.88 -6.11
N TRP A 113 -39.57 11.21 -6.10
CA TRP A 113 -39.91 12.02 -7.28
C TRP A 113 -38.82 13.01 -7.67
N ARG A 114 -38.06 13.51 -6.71
CA ARG A 114 -36.94 14.42 -6.95
C ARG A 114 -35.78 14.12 -6.00
N TYR A 115 -34.57 14.18 -6.54
CA TYR A 115 -33.31 14.00 -5.82
C TYR A 115 -32.43 15.23 -6.04
N GLU A 116 -31.82 15.75 -4.98
CA GLU A 116 -30.94 16.91 -5.00
C GLU A 116 -29.64 16.65 -4.25
N PHE A 117 -28.52 17.19 -4.73
CA PHE A 117 -27.24 17.16 -4.01
C PHE A 117 -26.33 18.31 -4.46
N ASP A 118 -25.30 18.58 -3.66
CA ASP A 118 -24.21 19.51 -3.97
C ASP A 118 -22.93 18.73 -4.31
N SER A 119 -22.14 19.26 -5.24
CA SER A 119 -20.92 18.63 -5.74
C SER A 119 -19.82 19.67 -5.93
N GLN A 120 -18.58 19.41 -5.51
CA GLN A 120 -17.43 20.25 -5.86
C GLN A 120 -16.51 19.57 -6.89
N ALA A 121 -16.61 18.25 -7.04
CA ALA A 121 -15.90 17.46 -8.02
C ALA A 121 -16.77 16.32 -8.56
N ASN A 122 -16.35 15.75 -9.70
CA ASN A 122 -16.99 14.54 -10.22
C ASN A 122 -16.97 13.42 -9.16
N TRP A 123 -18.07 12.68 -9.05
CA TRP A 123 -18.27 11.58 -8.09
C TRP A 123 -18.41 11.98 -6.62
N GLU A 124 -18.46 13.27 -6.31
CA GLU A 124 -18.78 13.77 -4.98
C GLU A 124 -20.24 14.21 -4.92
N GLU A 125 -21.01 13.62 -3.99
CA GLU A 125 -22.39 13.98 -3.70
C GLU A 125 -22.51 14.32 -2.20
N LYS A 126 -22.77 15.59 -1.89
CA LYS A 126 -22.95 16.13 -0.55
C LYS A 126 -24.35 16.70 -0.37
N ASN A 127 -24.82 16.83 0.86
CA ASN A 127 -26.13 17.43 1.17
C ASN A 127 -27.28 16.79 0.39
N MET A 128 -27.26 15.47 0.23
CA MET A 128 -28.26 14.68 -0.50
C MET A 128 -29.66 14.89 0.11
N ARG A 129 -30.66 15.13 -0.74
CA ARG A 129 -32.07 15.30 -0.35
C ARG A 129 -33.00 14.63 -1.33
N TRP A 130 -34.01 13.95 -0.83
CA TRP A 130 -35.04 13.30 -1.63
C TRP A 130 -36.39 13.95 -1.38
N PHE A 131 -37.26 13.92 -2.38
CA PHE A 131 -38.58 14.52 -2.30
C PHE A 131 -39.64 13.63 -2.95
N LEU A 132 -40.83 13.63 -2.35
CA LEU A 132 -42.04 13.11 -2.92
C LEU A 132 -42.61 14.03 -4.00
N LYS A 133 -43.60 13.53 -4.73
CA LYS A 133 -44.23 14.22 -5.84
C LYS A 133 -44.91 15.54 -5.45
N ASP A 134 -45.39 15.67 -4.21
CA ASP A 134 -45.98 16.91 -3.69
C ASP A 134 -44.95 17.92 -3.17
N GLY A 135 -43.65 17.59 -3.26
CA GLY A 135 -42.53 18.41 -2.79
C GLY A 135 -42.16 18.18 -1.33
N THR A 136 -42.81 17.24 -0.63
CA THR A 136 -42.43 16.84 0.74
C THR A 136 -41.06 16.17 0.71
N GLU A 137 -40.14 16.65 1.54
CA GLU A 137 -38.83 16.00 1.70
C GLU A 137 -38.99 14.62 2.34
N CYS A 138 -38.26 13.63 1.83
CA CYS A 138 -38.35 12.24 2.23
C CYS A 138 -36.97 11.59 2.32
N THR A 139 -36.96 10.35 2.80
CA THR A 139 -35.83 9.42 2.73
C THR A 139 -35.60 8.93 1.29
N SER A 140 -34.46 8.28 1.04
CA SER A 140 -34.10 7.68 -0.25
C SER A 140 -35.09 6.61 -0.72
N ASP A 141 -35.80 5.97 0.21
CA ASP A 141 -36.86 4.99 -0.04
C ASP A 141 -38.29 5.61 -0.08
N GLY A 142 -38.44 6.93 0.04
CA GLY A 142 -39.71 7.62 -0.15
C GLY A 142 -40.61 7.78 1.09
N ARG A 143 -40.09 7.68 2.31
CA ARG A 143 -40.85 8.00 3.54
C ARG A 143 -40.71 9.50 3.88
N PRO A 144 -41.81 10.25 4.10
CA PRO A 144 -41.72 11.65 4.52
C PRO A 144 -40.86 11.84 5.77
N LEU A 145 -39.94 12.82 5.77
CA LEU A 145 -38.97 12.99 6.87
C LEU A 145 -39.63 13.19 8.24
N ASP A 146 -40.78 13.85 8.29
CA ASP A 146 -41.55 14.07 9.54
C ASP A 146 -42.08 12.78 10.17
N SER A 147 -42.20 11.72 9.38
CA SER A 147 -42.62 10.38 9.78
C SER A 147 -41.49 9.34 9.73
N ALA A 148 -40.39 9.63 9.04
CA ALA A 148 -39.26 8.72 8.88
C ALA A 148 -38.42 8.63 10.15
N TYR A 149 -38.26 9.73 10.88
CA TYR A 149 -37.45 9.81 12.10
C TYR A 149 -38.18 9.29 13.35
N ASP A 150 -38.87 8.18 13.22
CA ASP A 150 -39.70 7.60 14.27
C ASP A 150 -38.88 6.94 15.40
N LEU A 151 -37.57 6.77 15.21
CA LEU A 151 -36.65 6.25 16.21
C LEU A 151 -35.98 7.32 17.08
N ASP A 152 -36.12 8.61 16.77
CA ASP A 152 -35.49 9.72 17.53
C ASP A 152 -35.75 9.63 19.03
N THR A 153 -37.01 9.39 19.41
CA THR A 153 -37.40 9.29 20.82
C THR A 153 -36.90 8.00 21.47
N ILE A 154 -36.88 6.90 20.71
CA ILE A 154 -36.52 5.57 21.22
C ILE A 154 -35.01 5.47 21.47
N ILE A 155 -34.21 5.83 20.46
CA ILE A 155 -32.73 5.86 20.55
C ILE A 155 -32.28 6.98 21.48
N GLY A 156 -32.91 8.16 21.42
CA GLY A 156 -32.56 9.29 22.30
C GLY A 156 -32.73 8.98 23.79
N ALA A 157 -33.73 8.17 24.15
CA ALA A 157 -33.97 7.72 25.52
C ALA A 157 -33.12 6.52 25.96
N ALA A 158 -32.47 5.82 25.02
CA ALA A 158 -31.57 4.72 25.31
C ALA A 158 -30.20 5.25 25.77
N GLU A 159 -29.57 4.49 26.67
CA GLU A 159 -28.24 4.78 27.20
C GLU A 159 -27.33 3.58 26.97
N PRO A 160 -26.03 3.79 26.68
CA PRO A 160 -25.06 2.70 26.59
C PRO A 160 -25.03 1.86 27.88
N ASP A 161 -25.08 2.49 29.05
CA ASP A 161 -24.99 1.76 30.32
C ASP A 161 -26.21 0.85 30.60
N GLY A 162 -26.01 -0.46 30.43
CA GLY A 162 -27.04 -1.48 30.58
C GLY A 162 -28.01 -1.54 29.40
N TYR A 163 -27.54 -1.16 28.21
CA TYR A 163 -28.30 -1.14 26.96
C TYR A 163 -29.05 -2.44 26.68
N LEU A 164 -28.34 -3.58 26.76
CA LEU A 164 -28.87 -4.91 26.45
C LEU A 164 -30.05 -5.29 27.35
N GLU A 165 -30.03 -4.87 28.61
CA GLU A 165 -31.08 -5.20 29.58
C GLU A 165 -32.31 -4.31 29.43
N LYS A 166 -32.10 -3.01 29.20
CA LYS A 166 -33.17 -2.01 29.35
C LYS A 166 -33.78 -1.57 28.04
N TYR A 167 -33.00 -1.56 26.96
CA TYR A 167 -33.36 -0.84 25.74
C TYR A 167 -33.31 -1.73 24.49
N ALA A 168 -32.35 -2.64 24.38
CA ALA A 168 -32.04 -3.36 23.14
C ALA A 168 -33.23 -4.10 22.52
N ALA A 169 -34.08 -4.75 23.32
CA ALA A 169 -35.26 -5.45 22.80
C ALA A 169 -36.25 -4.48 22.15
N ASN A 170 -36.61 -3.39 22.84
CA ASN A 170 -37.54 -2.38 22.36
C ASN A 170 -36.97 -1.61 21.15
N VAL A 171 -35.69 -1.25 21.20
CA VAL A 171 -35.01 -0.57 20.09
C VAL A 171 -35.04 -1.44 18.84
N ALA A 172 -34.64 -2.71 18.98
CA ALA A 172 -34.51 -3.57 17.81
C ALA A 172 -35.87 -4.06 17.28
N ASP A 173 -36.90 -4.21 18.12
CA ASP A 173 -38.29 -4.40 17.64
C ASP A 173 -38.82 -3.15 16.93
N ALA A 174 -38.37 -1.96 17.32
CA ALA A 174 -38.72 -0.72 16.64
C ALA A 174 -38.00 -0.58 15.29
N ILE A 175 -36.71 -0.94 15.22
CA ILE A 175 -35.89 -0.90 13.98
C ILE A 175 -36.39 -1.93 12.94
N ASP A 176 -36.60 -3.18 13.36
CA ASP A 176 -37.08 -4.25 12.48
C ASP A 176 -38.21 -5.03 13.17
N PRO A 177 -39.48 -4.60 12.99
CA PRO A 177 -40.64 -5.28 13.57
C PRO A 177 -40.87 -6.71 13.04
N GLU A 178 -40.34 -7.04 11.87
CA GLU A 178 -40.51 -8.34 11.21
C GLU A 178 -39.36 -9.32 11.51
N ARG A 179 -38.37 -8.90 12.30
CA ARG A 179 -37.20 -9.71 12.63
C ARG A 179 -37.59 -11.07 13.21
N GLN A 180 -36.90 -12.10 12.74
CA GLN A 180 -37.06 -13.43 13.33
C GLN A 180 -36.41 -13.47 14.71
N GLN A 181 -37.22 -13.68 15.75
CA GLN A 181 -36.70 -13.85 17.10
C GLN A 181 -35.89 -15.15 17.20
N VAL A 182 -34.66 -15.01 17.68
CA VAL A 182 -33.82 -16.16 18.02
C VAL A 182 -34.23 -16.66 19.40
N HIS A 183 -34.72 -17.90 19.48
CA HIS A 183 -35.10 -18.54 20.74
C HIS A 183 -34.05 -19.53 21.22
N GLY A 184 -33.82 -19.56 22.53
CA GLY A 184 -32.85 -20.46 23.17
C GLY A 184 -32.08 -19.78 24.30
N GLU A 185 -31.40 -20.57 25.11
CA GLU A 185 -30.38 -20.12 26.07
C GLU A 185 -29.05 -20.76 25.65
N ASP A 186 -27.94 -20.11 25.96
CA ASP A 186 -26.60 -20.57 25.64
C ASP A 186 -26.41 -20.84 24.14
N LEU A 187 -26.75 -19.84 23.32
CA LEU A 187 -26.80 -19.97 21.85
C LEU A 187 -25.44 -20.35 21.25
N LEU A 188 -24.35 -19.93 21.91
CA LEU A 188 -22.96 -20.23 21.55
C LEU A 188 -22.34 -21.38 22.39
N GLN A 189 -23.13 -22.11 23.17
CA GLN A 189 -22.70 -23.26 23.99
C GLN A 189 -21.55 -22.92 24.97
N LEU A 190 -21.56 -21.71 25.52
CA LEU A 190 -20.57 -21.22 26.48
C LEU A 190 -20.54 -22.06 27.75
N LYS A 191 -21.69 -22.61 28.19
CA LYS A 191 -21.72 -23.45 29.40
C LYS A 191 -20.93 -24.73 29.21
N GLU A 192 -21.04 -25.36 28.05
CA GLU A 192 -20.27 -26.56 27.73
C GLU A 192 -18.80 -26.20 27.47
N LEU A 193 -18.56 -25.25 26.57
CA LEU A 193 -17.22 -24.91 26.09
C LEU A 193 -16.36 -24.28 27.20
N TRP A 194 -16.90 -23.28 27.88
CA TRP A 194 -16.21 -22.43 28.85
C TRP A 194 -16.58 -22.70 30.31
N GLY A 195 -17.59 -23.54 30.58
CA GLY A 195 -18.02 -23.84 31.95
C GLY A 195 -18.75 -22.68 32.61
N VAL A 196 -19.16 -21.66 31.85
CA VAL A 196 -19.79 -20.43 32.32
C VAL A 196 -20.98 -20.07 31.43
N THR A 197 -21.94 -19.33 31.96
CA THR A 197 -23.03 -18.74 31.20
C THR A 197 -22.79 -17.25 31.05
N ALA A 198 -23.08 -16.67 29.87
CA ALA A 198 -23.03 -15.22 29.65
C ALA A 198 -24.38 -14.71 29.10
N PRO A 199 -25.36 -14.44 29.99
CA PRO A 199 -26.72 -14.05 29.57
C PRO A 199 -26.75 -12.79 28.69
N GLU A 200 -25.83 -11.87 28.91
CA GLU A 200 -25.63 -10.68 28.10
C GLU A 200 -25.20 -10.98 26.65
N ILE A 201 -24.39 -12.02 26.39
CA ILE A 201 -24.09 -12.46 25.01
C ILE A 201 -25.34 -13.05 24.36
N ASP A 202 -26.10 -13.87 25.09
CA ASP A 202 -27.37 -14.39 24.59
C ASP A 202 -28.36 -13.26 24.27
N LYS A 203 -28.42 -12.22 25.11
CA LYS A 203 -29.23 -11.03 24.85
C LYS A 203 -28.76 -10.30 23.61
N PHE A 204 -27.46 -10.05 23.49
CA PHE A 204 -26.88 -9.42 22.31
C PHE A 204 -27.27 -10.15 21.03
N ILE A 205 -27.07 -11.47 20.96
CA ILE A 205 -27.42 -12.29 19.77
C ILE A 205 -28.92 -12.26 19.47
N LYS A 206 -29.78 -12.15 20.49
CA LYS A 206 -31.22 -12.04 20.32
C LYS A 206 -31.66 -10.66 19.83
N THR A 207 -30.89 -9.62 20.15
CA THR A 207 -31.29 -8.24 19.91
C THR A 207 -30.56 -7.56 18.75
N ALA A 208 -29.34 -7.98 18.43
CA ALA A 208 -28.57 -7.47 17.29
C ALA A 208 -29.25 -7.90 15.98
N GLY A 209 -29.40 -6.95 15.04
CA GLY A 209 -29.92 -7.24 13.71
C GLY A 209 -29.02 -8.24 12.99
N ARG A 210 -29.61 -9.18 12.22
CA ARG A 210 -28.84 -10.22 11.51
C ARG A 210 -27.97 -9.68 10.37
N GLU A 211 -28.33 -8.52 9.83
CA GLU A 211 -27.70 -7.84 8.68
C GLU A 211 -27.69 -6.31 8.90
N ALA A 212 -27.36 -5.87 10.11
CA ALA A 212 -27.35 -4.45 10.47
C ALA A 212 -26.02 -3.81 10.06
N CYS A 213 -26.00 -2.79 9.21
CA CYS A 213 -24.79 -2.04 8.81
C CYS A 213 -23.60 -2.93 8.46
N THR A 214 -23.81 -3.84 7.52
CA THR A 214 -22.81 -4.84 7.06
C THR A 214 -22.30 -5.81 8.14
N PHE A 215 -22.73 -5.67 9.40
CA PHE A 215 -22.41 -6.60 10.48
C PHE A 215 -23.27 -7.86 10.34
N ASN A 216 -22.58 -8.97 10.10
CA ASN A 216 -23.17 -10.29 10.03
C ASN A 216 -23.05 -10.98 11.38
N LEU A 217 -24.19 -11.17 12.04
CA LEU A 217 -24.24 -11.87 13.32
C LEU A 217 -23.85 -13.35 13.14
N THR A 218 -23.09 -13.90 14.08
CA THR A 218 -22.80 -15.34 14.09
C THR A 218 -24.08 -16.13 14.35
N THR A 219 -24.58 -16.85 13.35
CA THR A 219 -25.81 -17.66 13.43
C THR A 219 -25.57 -19.15 13.58
N ASP A 220 -24.35 -19.62 13.30
CA ASP A 220 -24.00 -21.03 13.37
C ASP A 220 -23.66 -21.46 14.80
N ARG A 221 -24.35 -22.51 15.26
CA ARG A 221 -23.91 -23.25 16.45
C ARG A 221 -22.58 -23.91 16.10
N ARG A 222 -21.50 -23.56 16.81
CA ARG A 222 -20.24 -24.30 16.68
C ARG A 222 -20.48 -25.76 17.11
N MET A 223 -20.53 -26.65 16.14
CA MET A 223 -20.60 -28.08 16.34
C MET A 223 -19.17 -28.60 16.44
N PHE A 224 -18.63 -28.63 17.66
CA PHE A 224 -17.42 -29.42 17.91
C PHE A 224 -17.87 -30.89 17.92
N ASN A 225 -17.43 -31.64 16.92
CA ASN A 225 -17.60 -33.09 16.81
C ASN A 225 -17.26 -33.82 18.14
N GLU A 226 -17.62 -35.11 18.26
CA GLU A 226 -17.33 -35.92 19.45
C GLU A 226 -15.82 -36.17 19.70
N SER A 227 -14.93 -35.65 18.85
CA SER A 227 -13.48 -35.67 19.05
C SER A 227 -12.99 -34.55 19.98
N ASN A 228 -11.73 -34.65 20.39
CA ASN A 228 -11.06 -33.67 21.25
C ASN A 228 -11.11 -32.26 20.62
N LEU A 229 -11.55 -31.25 21.38
CA LEU A 229 -11.68 -29.87 20.92
C LEU A 229 -10.34 -29.31 20.38
N TRP A 230 -9.23 -29.50 21.10
CA TRP A 230 -7.94 -28.91 20.74
C TRP A 230 -7.36 -29.50 19.47
N GLU A 231 -7.54 -30.80 19.26
CA GLU A 231 -7.18 -31.44 18.00
C GLU A 231 -7.94 -30.82 16.83
N SER A 232 -9.23 -30.51 17.02
CA SER A 232 -10.06 -29.88 15.99
C SER A 232 -9.60 -28.45 15.71
N LEU A 233 -9.34 -27.65 16.75
CA LEU A 233 -8.84 -26.27 16.64
C LEU A 233 -7.47 -26.20 15.94
N ILE A 234 -6.58 -27.15 16.25
CA ILE A 234 -5.23 -27.22 15.66
C ILE A 234 -5.28 -27.69 14.20
N CYS A 235 -6.18 -28.62 13.85
CA CYS A 235 -6.22 -29.21 12.51
C CYS A 235 -7.13 -28.51 11.50
N HIS A 236 -7.98 -27.60 11.96
CA HIS A 236 -8.91 -26.86 11.11
C HIS A 236 -8.84 -25.39 11.50
N CYS A 237 -7.72 -24.73 11.21
CA CYS A 237 -7.68 -23.28 11.31
C CYS A 237 -8.64 -22.70 10.24
N TRP A 238 -9.80 -22.20 10.68
CA TRP A 238 -10.76 -21.59 9.77
C TRP A 238 -10.24 -20.23 9.30
N GLN A 239 -10.39 -19.95 8.00
CA GLN A 239 -10.30 -18.69 7.24
C GLN A 239 -9.19 -17.65 7.58
N ASN A 240 -8.84 -17.38 8.84
CA ASN A 240 -7.87 -16.37 9.30
C ASN A 240 -6.84 -16.90 10.32
N GLU A 241 -6.24 -18.05 10.01
CA GLU A 241 -5.00 -18.58 10.61
C GLU A 241 -4.79 -18.31 12.11
N SER A 242 -5.21 -19.25 12.96
CA SER A 242 -4.99 -19.24 14.42
C SER A 242 -5.87 -18.29 15.23
N GLU A 243 -6.76 -17.55 14.58
CA GLU A 243 -7.84 -16.74 15.19
C GLU A 243 -8.53 -17.45 16.36
N GLU A 244 -9.06 -18.65 16.12
CA GLU A 244 -9.83 -19.37 17.13
C GLU A 244 -8.95 -19.81 18.30
N ILE A 245 -7.71 -20.23 18.03
CA ILE A 245 -6.74 -20.61 19.07
C ILE A 245 -6.40 -19.39 19.93
N GLY A 246 -6.16 -18.23 19.31
CA GLY A 246 -5.95 -16.95 20.00
C GLY A 246 -7.13 -16.59 20.92
N SER A 247 -8.36 -16.74 20.42
CA SER A 247 -9.58 -16.50 21.20
C SER A 247 -9.69 -17.42 22.43
N MET A 248 -9.17 -18.67 22.34
CA MET A 248 -9.17 -19.60 23.48
C MET A 248 -8.26 -19.13 24.63
N PHE A 249 -7.14 -18.47 24.34
CA PHE A 249 -6.29 -17.92 25.40
C PHE A 249 -6.88 -16.66 26.03
N MET A 250 -7.65 -15.89 25.27
CA MET A 250 -8.33 -14.71 25.78
C MET A 250 -9.57 -15.01 26.60
N GLY A 251 -10.23 -16.14 26.36
CA GLY A 251 -11.54 -16.37 26.97
C GLY A 251 -12.61 -15.59 26.24
N ALA A 252 -12.58 -15.63 24.91
CA ALA A 252 -13.45 -14.86 24.06
C ALA A 252 -14.20 -15.74 23.06
N VAL A 253 -15.30 -15.19 22.54
CA VAL A 253 -16.15 -15.86 21.58
C VAL A 253 -16.50 -14.92 20.44
N LYS A 254 -16.54 -15.47 19.24
CA LYS A 254 -16.99 -14.80 18.03
C LYS A 254 -18.47 -14.49 18.13
N ILE A 255 -18.82 -13.22 17.92
CA ILE A 255 -20.20 -12.74 17.95
C ILE A 255 -20.69 -12.29 16.57
N GLY A 256 -19.79 -12.03 15.61
CA GLY A 256 -20.14 -11.69 14.22
C GLY A 256 -18.91 -11.35 13.38
N GLY A 257 -19.12 -10.67 12.25
CA GLY A 257 -18.07 -10.21 11.33
C GLY A 257 -18.60 -9.30 10.22
N PHE A 258 -17.71 -8.75 9.40
CA PHE A 258 -18.04 -7.77 8.36
C PHE A 258 -17.81 -8.27 6.92
N GLY A 259 -17.54 -9.57 6.73
CA GLY A 259 -17.09 -10.12 5.46
C GLY A 259 -15.57 -10.30 5.43
N ASP A 260 -15.02 -10.89 4.37
CA ASP A 260 -13.57 -11.00 4.10
C ASP A 260 -12.69 -11.49 5.27
N SER A 261 -13.29 -12.31 6.15
CA SER A 261 -12.67 -12.85 7.37
C SER A 261 -12.41 -11.83 8.49
N ASP A 262 -13.00 -10.64 8.42
CA ASP A 262 -12.97 -9.66 9.50
C ASP A 262 -14.01 -10.00 10.57
N TYR A 263 -13.51 -10.37 11.75
CA TYR A 263 -14.34 -10.98 12.79
C TYR A 263 -14.37 -10.20 14.09
N ILE A 264 -15.54 -10.26 14.73
CA ILE A 264 -15.81 -9.53 15.96
C ILE A 264 -15.96 -10.51 17.10
N TYR A 265 -15.20 -10.26 18.14
CA TYR A 265 -15.14 -11.09 19.32
C TYR A 265 -15.55 -10.32 20.55
N SER A 266 -16.32 -10.99 21.41
CA SER A 266 -16.54 -10.54 22.78
C SER A 266 -15.74 -11.41 23.73
N THR A 267 -14.98 -10.78 24.60
CA THR A 267 -14.47 -11.46 25.79
C THR A 267 -15.64 -11.97 26.66
N ILE A 268 -15.47 -13.11 27.32
CA ILE A 268 -16.45 -13.72 28.24
C ILE A 268 -16.08 -13.40 29.70
N LEU A 269 -14.82 -13.02 29.95
CA LEU A 269 -14.25 -12.82 31.27
C LEU A 269 -13.64 -11.41 31.41
N ARG A 270 -13.98 -10.71 32.49
CA ARG A 270 -13.19 -9.57 32.98
C ARG A 270 -11.99 -10.10 33.77
N PRO A 271 -10.74 -9.74 33.42
CA PRO A 271 -9.53 -10.30 34.05
C PRO A 271 -9.41 -10.13 35.58
N LEU A 272 -10.24 -9.28 36.21
CA LEU A 272 -10.14 -8.87 37.61
C LEU A 272 -11.41 -9.11 38.45
N LYS A 273 -12.44 -9.79 37.92
CA LYS A 273 -13.66 -10.08 38.69
C LYS A 273 -13.77 -11.58 38.99
N GLU A 274 -14.25 -11.91 40.19
CA GLU A 274 -14.54 -13.30 40.59
C GLU A 274 -15.73 -13.91 39.84
N VAL A 275 -16.57 -13.07 39.21
CA VAL A 275 -17.75 -13.48 38.44
C VAL A 275 -17.51 -13.21 36.95
N PRO A 276 -17.66 -14.22 36.07
CA PRO A 276 -17.62 -14.06 34.62
C PRO A 276 -18.60 -12.99 34.14
N GLN A 277 -18.12 -12.01 33.39
CA GLN A 277 -18.92 -11.02 32.69
C GLN A 277 -18.21 -10.68 31.38
N PRO A 278 -18.92 -10.64 30.24
CA PRO A 278 -18.37 -10.11 29.02
C PRO A 278 -17.78 -8.71 29.23
N ASN A 279 -16.62 -8.50 28.62
CA ASN A 279 -15.90 -7.25 28.71
C ASN A 279 -15.92 -6.56 27.34
N ALA A 280 -14.75 -6.14 26.88
CA ALA A 280 -14.59 -5.43 25.63
C ALA A 280 -14.92 -6.31 24.42
N VAL A 281 -15.32 -5.62 23.37
CA VAL A 281 -15.47 -6.13 22.01
C VAL A 281 -14.25 -5.70 21.21
N TYR A 282 -13.70 -6.61 20.43
CA TYR A 282 -12.50 -6.36 19.66
C TYR A 282 -12.59 -6.91 18.25
N TYR A 283 -11.76 -6.33 17.40
CA TYR A 283 -11.66 -6.63 15.98
C TYR A 283 -10.49 -7.58 15.72
N TRP A 284 -10.77 -8.63 14.95
CA TRP A 284 -9.74 -9.46 14.34
C TRP A 284 -9.64 -9.10 12.86
N SER A 285 -8.47 -8.60 12.46
CA SER A 285 -8.22 -8.15 11.09
C SER A 285 -7.66 -9.29 10.24
N HIS A 286 -8.18 -9.44 9.02
CA HIS A 286 -7.58 -10.32 8.02
C HIS A 286 -6.22 -9.80 7.51
N ASP A 287 -5.96 -8.50 7.61
CA ASP A 287 -4.69 -7.90 7.18
C ASP A 287 -3.55 -8.22 8.15
N THR A 288 -3.83 -8.20 9.46
CA THR A 288 -2.79 -8.35 10.49
C THR A 288 -2.74 -9.76 11.09
N TYR A 289 -3.74 -10.60 10.81
CA TYR A 289 -3.92 -11.93 11.41
C TYR A 289 -3.85 -11.94 12.94
N HIS A 290 -4.14 -10.80 13.57
CA HIS A 290 -4.10 -10.57 15.01
C HIS A 290 -5.26 -9.64 15.42
N ILE A 291 -5.33 -9.36 16.73
CA ILE A 291 -6.32 -8.43 17.27
C ILE A 291 -5.81 -7.02 17.11
N ASP A 292 -6.42 -6.31 16.17
CA ASP A 292 -6.01 -4.96 15.79
C ASP A 292 -6.36 -3.96 16.90
N ASP A 293 -7.62 -3.98 17.35
CA ASP A 293 -8.15 -2.93 18.22
C ASP A 293 -9.31 -3.36 19.12
N VAL A 294 -9.48 -2.59 20.19
CA VAL A 294 -10.64 -2.69 21.09
C VAL A 294 -11.71 -1.75 20.57
N LEU A 295 -12.72 -2.31 19.90
CA LEU A 295 -13.79 -1.53 19.27
C LEU A 295 -14.73 -0.86 20.28
N ALA A 296 -14.96 -1.53 21.41
CA ALA A 296 -15.84 -1.05 22.46
C ALA A 296 -15.45 -1.63 23.82
N LEU A 297 -15.54 -0.82 24.89
CA LEU A 297 -15.19 -1.25 26.24
C LEU A 297 -16.17 -2.29 26.83
N THR A 298 -17.41 -2.32 26.34
CA THR A 298 -18.42 -3.30 26.75
C THR A 298 -19.29 -3.77 25.58
N LEU A 299 -19.94 -4.91 25.76
CA LEU A 299 -20.93 -5.40 24.80
C LEU A 299 -22.17 -4.50 24.70
N ASP A 300 -22.52 -3.78 25.77
CA ASP A 300 -23.60 -2.79 25.73
C ASP A 300 -23.24 -1.61 24.82
N ASP A 301 -22.00 -1.11 24.90
CA ASP A 301 -21.49 -0.03 24.05
C ASP A 301 -21.53 -0.42 22.57
N PHE A 302 -21.07 -1.62 22.27
CA PHE A 302 -21.07 -2.16 20.91
C PHE A 302 -22.50 -2.39 20.38
N ALA A 303 -23.39 -2.92 21.22
CA ALA A 303 -24.79 -3.11 20.86
C ALA A 303 -25.51 -1.80 20.57
N PHE A 304 -25.23 -0.75 21.37
CA PHE A 304 -25.77 0.58 21.14
C PHE A 304 -25.20 1.20 19.86
N ARG A 305 -23.89 1.04 19.62
CA ARG A 305 -23.24 1.44 18.36
C ARG A 305 -23.94 0.83 17.14
N ILE A 306 -24.12 -0.50 17.12
CA ILE A 306 -24.80 -1.19 16.01
C ILE A 306 -26.22 -0.62 15.82
N ALA A 307 -26.96 -0.41 16.90
CA ALA A 307 -28.34 0.10 16.80
C ALA A 307 -28.41 1.53 16.27
N ILE A 308 -27.42 2.38 16.60
CA ILE A 308 -27.32 3.73 16.03
C ILE A 308 -27.05 3.62 14.53
N SER A 309 -26.01 2.88 14.13
CA SER A 309 -25.67 2.73 12.72
C SER A 309 -26.85 2.17 11.92
N ASP A 310 -27.50 1.09 12.39
CA ASP A 310 -28.62 0.43 11.67
C ASP A 310 -29.81 1.37 11.49
N ALA A 311 -30.08 2.20 12.51
CA ALA A 311 -31.12 3.21 12.42
C ALA A 311 -30.75 4.36 11.47
N VAL A 312 -29.47 4.69 11.32
CA VAL A 312 -28.99 5.71 10.36
C VAL A 312 -28.98 5.17 8.93
N GLU A 313 -28.46 3.97 8.70
CA GLU A 313 -28.45 3.31 7.38
C GLU A 313 -29.86 3.16 6.83
N ARG A 314 -30.83 2.88 7.71
CA ARG A 314 -32.27 2.81 7.36
C ARG A 314 -32.95 4.18 7.30
N GLU A 315 -32.21 5.28 7.46
CA GLU A 315 -32.71 6.66 7.45
C GLU A 315 -33.87 6.91 8.44
N ARG A 316 -33.80 6.32 9.64
CA ARG A 316 -34.82 6.42 10.69
C ARG A 316 -34.44 7.29 11.88
N LEU A 317 -33.26 7.90 11.84
CA LEU A 317 -32.81 8.89 12.82
C LEU A 317 -32.57 10.24 12.16
N SER A 318 -32.97 11.31 12.84
CA SER A 318 -32.61 12.66 12.42
C SER A 318 -31.13 12.93 12.70
N PRO A 319 -30.47 13.83 11.94
CA PRO A 319 -29.06 14.18 12.18
C PRO A 319 -28.77 14.66 13.61
N ALA A 320 -29.75 15.33 14.25
CA ALA A 320 -29.62 15.80 15.63
C ALA A 320 -29.66 14.63 16.64
N ALA A 321 -30.56 13.67 16.43
CA ALA A 321 -30.63 12.46 17.26
C ALA A 321 -29.39 11.57 17.05
N THR A 322 -28.93 11.41 15.80
CA THR A 322 -27.70 10.69 15.44
C THR A 322 -26.50 11.26 16.17
N ARG A 323 -26.27 12.59 16.07
CA ARG A 323 -25.17 13.26 16.77
C ARG A 323 -25.25 13.06 18.29
N ALA A 324 -26.44 13.26 18.87
CA ALA A 324 -26.63 13.10 20.31
C ALA A 324 -26.39 11.66 20.78
N ALA A 325 -26.74 10.66 19.97
CA ALA A 325 -26.52 9.25 20.28
C ALA A 325 -25.03 8.89 20.20
N TRP A 326 -24.34 9.29 19.12
CA TRP A 326 -22.89 9.08 18.96
C TRP A 326 -22.06 9.75 20.06
N GLN A 327 -22.44 10.96 20.50
CA GLN A 327 -21.79 11.65 21.62
C GLN A 327 -21.79 10.83 22.93
N LYS A 328 -22.75 9.92 23.13
CA LYS A 328 -22.79 9.05 24.31
C LYS A 328 -21.71 7.95 24.27
N LEU A 329 -21.09 7.70 23.11
CA LEU A 329 -20.07 6.66 22.90
C LEU A 329 -18.63 7.18 22.92
N ILE A 330 -18.42 8.49 23.02
CA ILE A 330 -17.09 9.11 23.13
C ILE A 330 -16.35 8.55 24.35
N GLY A 331 -15.10 8.10 24.14
CA GLY A 331 -14.26 7.45 25.15
C GLY A 331 -14.71 6.03 25.54
N ARG A 332 -15.67 5.44 24.80
CA ARG A 332 -16.20 4.09 25.04
C ARG A 332 -16.03 3.16 23.83
N CYS A 333 -15.96 3.74 22.64
CA CYS A 333 -15.74 3.07 21.37
C CYS A 333 -14.60 3.74 20.58
N GLN A 334 -14.02 3.02 19.62
CA GLN A 334 -13.03 3.56 18.67
C GLN A 334 -13.63 3.81 17.27
N THR A 335 -13.05 4.78 16.56
CA THR A 335 -13.25 5.06 15.12
C THR A 335 -12.60 3.99 14.25
N HIS A 336 -13.19 2.81 14.24
CA HIS A 336 -12.91 1.80 13.22
C HIS A 336 -13.92 1.92 12.09
N TRP A 337 -13.56 1.60 10.84
CA TRP A 337 -14.43 1.75 9.65
C TRP A 337 -15.78 1.02 9.74
N ALA A 338 -15.90 0.04 10.63
CA ALA A 338 -17.07 -0.83 10.72
C ALA A 338 -18.17 -0.27 11.64
N CYS A 339 -19.45 -0.35 11.23
CA CYS A 339 -20.59 0.26 11.95
C CYS A 339 -20.33 1.73 12.34
N THR A 340 -20.15 2.61 11.35
CA THR A 340 -19.86 4.04 11.54
C THR A 340 -20.90 4.96 10.90
N ASP A 341 -22.00 4.43 10.38
CA ASP A 341 -23.05 5.24 9.76
C ASP A 341 -23.51 6.36 10.69
N GLY A 342 -23.42 7.60 10.20
CA GLY A 342 -23.76 8.82 10.93
C GLY A 342 -22.71 9.30 11.93
N MET A 343 -21.56 8.64 12.06
CA MET A 343 -20.46 9.09 12.93
C MET A 343 -19.82 10.38 12.41
N ASP A 344 -19.92 10.68 11.12
CA ASP A 344 -19.53 11.95 10.51
C ASP A 344 -20.27 13.18 11.09
N THR A 345 -21.36 12.96 11.81
CA THR A 345 -22.09 14.01 12.55
C THR A 345 -21.36 14.49 13.81
N VAL A 346 -20.30 13.79 14.23
CA VAL A 346 -19.36 14.12 15.32
C VAL A 346 -17.93 14.17 14.76
N GLY A 347 -17.02 14.94 15.38
CA GLY A 347 -15.64 15.01 14.89
C GLY A 347 -14.90 13.69 15.15
N GLU A 348 -14.22 13.13 14.15
CA GLU A 348 -13.43 11.89 14.33
C GLU A 348 -12.38 12.04 15.44
N GLU A 349 -11.81 13.25 15.61
CA GLU A 349 -10.86 13.54 16.69
C GLU A 349 -11.43 13.29 18.10
N GLU A 350 -12.76 13.29 18.26
CA GLU A 350 -13.42 13.05 19.55
C GLU A 350 -13.32 11.58 20.00
N PHE A 351 -12.99 10.65 19.10
CA PHE A 351 -12.88 9.21 19.37
C PHE A 351 -11.44 8.68 19.34
N GLY A 352 -10.44 9.55 19.22
CA GLY A 352 -9.02 9.18 19.10
C GLY A 352 -8.33 8.66 20.36
N GLU A 353 -9.07 8.31 21.42
CA GLU A 353 -8.48 7.74 22.64
C GLU A 353 -8.21 6.24 22.47
N ASP A 354 -6.99 5.79 22.78
CA ASP A 354 -6.68 4.37 22.92
C ASP A 354 -7.46 3.79 24.11
N LEU A 355 -8.34 2.82 23.83
CA LEU A 355 -9.20 2.20 24.82
C LEU A 355 -8.50 1.12 25.67
N ASP A 356 -7.32 0.65 25.26
CA ASP A 356 -6.52 -0.32 26.03
C ASP A 356 -5.02 0.01 26.04
N PRO A 357 -4.62 1.19 26.55
CA PRO A 357 -3.25 1.71 26.45
C PRO A 357 -2.21 0.93 27.26
N LYS A 358 -2.65 -0.05 28.05
CA LYS A 358 -1.81 -0.94 28.84
C LYS A 358 -1.91 -2.40 28.43
N ASN A 359 -2.61 -2.70 27.33
CA ASN A 359 -2.93 -4.06 26.91
C ASN A 359 -3.53 -4.90 28.05
N SER A 360 -4.37 -4.29 28.88
CA SER A 360 -5.04 -4.95 29.99
C SER A 360 -6.15 -5.89 29.53
N ILE A 361 -6.74 -5.62 28.36
CA ILE A 361 -7.80 -6.41 27.73
C ILE A 361 -7.17 -7.43 26.78
N ARG A 362 -6.27 -6.97 25.89
CA ARG A 362 -5.58 -7.83 24.91
C ARG A 362 -4.40 -8.60 25.50
N GLY A 363 -4.01 -8.34 26.74
CA GLY A 363 -2.79 -8.89 27.35
C GLY A 363 -2.74 -10.41 27.49
N LEU A 364 -3.88 -11.09 27.59
CA LEU A 364 -3.84 -12.57 27.61
C LEU A 364 -3.47 -13.14 26.24
N PHE A 365 -3.95 -12.53 25.15
CA PHE A 365 -3.59 -12.91 23.78
C PHE A 365 -2.10 -12.73 23.54
N TRP A 366 -1.57 -11.51 23.72
CA TRP A 366 -0.15 -11.26 23.44
C TRP A 366 0.77 -12.05 24.39
N ARG A 367 0.32 -12.44 25.59
CA ARG A 367 1.06 -13.37 26.47
C ARG A 367 1.19 -14.77 25.89
N SER A 368 0.16 -15.23 25.20
CA SER A 368 0.04 -16.57 24.65
C SER A 368 0.41 -16.69 23.18
N GLN A 369 0.68 -15.58 22.48
CA GLN A 369 0.87 -15.58 21.04
C GLN A 369 1.98 -16.54 20.59
N TRP A 370 3.10 -16.63 21.34
CA TRP A 370 4.14 -17.63 21.08
C TRP A 370 3.64 -19.09 21.14
N ILE A 371 2.63 -19.39 21.96
CA ILE A 371 1.99 -20.71 22.02
C ILE A 371 1.10 -20.91 20.80
N VAL A 372 0.36 -19.88 20.40
CA VAL A 372 -0.47 -19.88 19.18
C VAL A 372 0.41 -20.23 17.98
N GLU A 373 1.56 -19.57 17.85
CA GLU A 373 2.57 -19.85 16.81
C GLU A 373 3.11 -21.29 16.86
N LEU A 374 3.36 -21.84 18.05
CA LEU A 374 3.80 -23.24 18.18
C LEU A 374 2.73 -24.26 17.75
N LEU A 375 1.45 -23.91 17.89
CA LEU A 375 0.32 -24.77 17.56
C LEU A 375 -0.10 -24.70 16.09
N LYS A 376 0.54 -23.86 15.28
CA LYS A 376 0.36 -23.85 13.81
C LYS A 376 0.79 -25.16 13.18
N GLU A 377 0.29 -25.41 11.98
CA GLU A 377 0.65 -26.56 11.14
C GLU A 377 2.16 -26.58 10.83
N ASP A 378 2.75 -27.76 10.68
CA ASP A 378 4.19 -27.92 10.47
C ASP A 378 4.73 -27.10 9.28
N GLU A 379 3.96 -26.98 8.20
CA GLU A 379 4.33 -26.25 6.99
C GLU A 379 4.26 -24.72 7.15
N ARG A 380 3.48 -24.23 8.12
CA ARG A 380 3.27 -22.79 8.36
C ARG A 380 4.00 -22.26 9.58
N ARG A 381 4.63 -23.14 10.38
CA ARG A 381 5.27 -22.76 11.63
C ARG A 381 6.59 -22.03 11.37
N ASN A 382 6.61 -20.73 11.61
CA ASN A 382 7.82 -19.91 11.58
C ASN A 382 8.45 -19.79 12.98
N TRP A 383 9.70 -20.22 13.10
CA TRP A 383 10.42 -20.19 14.37
C TRP A 383 10.88 -18.79 14.78
N GLU A 384 10.98 -17.84 13.85
CA GLU A 384 11.29 -16.45 14.17
C GLU A 384 10.07 -15.75 14.77
N ASP A 385 8.87 -16.02 14.24
CA ASP A 385 7.63 -15.50 14.81
C ASP A 385 7.41 -16.00 16.23
N VAL A 386 7.72 -17.28 16.52
CA VAL A 386 7.70 -17.81 17.90
C VAL A 386 8.61 -17.00 18.84
N LYS A 387 9.80 -16.57 18.39
CA LYS A 387 10.70 -15.72 19.20
C LYS A 387 10.14 -14.31 19.36
N ASN A 388 9.68 -13.70 18.27
CA ASN A 388 9.18 -12.33 18.25
C ASN A 388 7.92 -12.18 19.11
N CYS A 389 7.08 -13.22 19.15
CA CYS A 389 5.86 -13.27 19.96
C CYS A 389 6.11 -13.66 21.44
N PHE A 390 7.35 -14.03 21.82
CA PHE A 390 7.67 -14.39 23.20
C PHE A 390 8.12 -13.17 24.00
N TYR A 391 7.20 -12.60 24.79
CA TYR A 391 7.52 -11.46 25.66
C TYR A 391 7.99 -11.93 27.06
N PRO A 392 9.28 -11.76 27.43
CA PRO A 392 9.81 -12.27 28.70
C PRO A 392 9.18 -11.62 29.93
N ASN A 393 8.84 -10.32 29.83
CA ASN A 393 8.19 -9.57 30.90
C ASN A 393 6.80 -10.11 31.25
N TRP A 394 6.14 -10.79 30.32
CA TRP A 394 4.82 -11.37 30.53
C TRP A 394 4.93 -12.86 30.90
N ASN A 395 6.02 -13.52 30.52
CA ASN A 395 6.29 -14.92 30.81
C ASN A 395 7.36 -15.08 31.91
N LYS A 396 7.26 -14.35 33.03
CA LYS A 396 8.26 -14.39 34.12
C LYS A 396 8.40 -15.78 34.76
N VAL A 397 9.53 -16.01 35.44
CA VAL A 397 9.73 -17.16 36.32
C VAL A 397 8.65 -17.14 37.40
N LEU A 398 7.97 -18.27 37.59
CA LEU A 398 6.97 -18.45 38.64
C LEU A 398 7.65 -19.11 39.84
N ASP A 399 7.73 -18.39 40.96
CA ASP A 399 8.05 -19.02 42.24
C ASP A 399 6.91 -19.96 42.69
N GLU A 400 7.12 -20.73 43.76
CA GLU A 400 6.14 -21.73 44.18
C GLU A 400 4.85 -21.10 44.72
N ASP A 401 4.93 -19.96 45.41
CA ASP A 401 3.75 -19.26 45.93
C ASP A 401 2.89 -18.72 44.78
N GLN A 402 3.54 -18.11 43.77
CA GLN A 402 2.88 -17.63 42.55
C GLN A 402 2.25 -18.78 41.76
N PHE A 403 2.96 -19.91 41.65
CA PHE A 403 2.44 -21.09 40.97
C PHE A 403 1.18 -21.64 41.67
N GLU A 404 1.20 -21.80 42.99
CA GLU A 404 0.04 -22.32 43.74
C GLU A 404 -1.17 -21.36 43.66
N VAL A 405 -0.95 -20.04 43.66
CA VAL A 405 -2.02 -19.05 43.43
C VAL A 405 -2.61 -19.18 42.03
N LEU A 406 -1.77 -19.33 40.99
CA LEU A 406 -2.22 -19.49 39.61
C LEU A 406 -2.91 -20.85 39.39
N LEU A 407 -2.46 -21.90 40.06
CA LEU A 407 -3.08 -23.23 40.06
C LEU A 407 -4.52 -23.15 40.57
N ALA A 408 -4.73 -22.57 41.75
CA ALA A 408 -6.07 -22.35 42.32
C ALA A 408 -6.94 -21.38 41.49
N THR A 409 -6.31 -20.48 40.74
CA THR A 409 -7.02 -19.58 39.82
C THR A 409 -7.49 -20.33 38.56
N GLY A 410 -6.67 -21.22 38.01
CA GLY A 410 -7.03 -22.04 36.86
C GLY A 410 -8.17 -23.02 37.11
N GLU A 411 -8.40 -23.46 38.36
CA GLU A 411 -9.58 -24.27 38.71
C GLU A 411 -10.91 -23.54 38.48
N ARG A 412 -10.87 -22.21 38.44
CA ARG A 412 -12.04 -21.33 38.26
C ARG A 412 -12.05 -20.62 36.90
N LEU A 413 -10.88 -20.29 36.37
CA LEU A 413 -10.70 -19.52 35.13
C LEU A 413 -10.05 -20.37 34.05
N ALA A 414 -10.85 -20.77 33.05
CA ALA A 414 -10.42 -21.61 31.95
C ALA A 414 -9.18 -21.07 31.20
N THR A 415 -9.10 -19.76 30.96
CA THR A 415 -7.97 -19.12 30.27
C THR A 415 -6.65 -19.30 31.02
N THR A 416 -6.68 -19.23 32.35
CA THR A 416 -5.50 -19.46 33.19
C THR A 416 -5.08 -20.93 33.15
N ALA A 417 -6.04 -21.86 33.25
CA ALA A 417 -5.75 -23.28 33.13
C ALA A 417 -5.14 -23.63 31.76
N VAL A 418 -5.75 -23.16 30.66
CA VAL A 418 -5.26 -23.36 29.29
C VAL A 418 -3.82 -22.89 29.12
N TYR A 419 -3.54 -21.66 29.57
CA TYR A 419 -2.19 -21.10 29.46
C TYR A 419 -1.17 -21.88 30.29
N LEU A 420 -1.47 -22.25 31.55
CA LEU A 420 -0.54 -23.00 32.39
C LEU A 420 -0.23 -24.39 31.84
N LEU A 421 -1.26 -25.10 31.36
CA LEU A 421 -1.13 -26.43 30.77
C LEU A 421 -0.15 -26.40 29.58
N TRP A 422 -0.37 -25.52 28.61
CA TRP A 422 0.54 -25.36 27.48
C TRP A 422 1.92 -24.85 27.89
N ARG A 423 1.99 -23.82 28.75
CA ARG A 423 3.26 -23.26 29.22
C ARG A 423 4.14 -24.34 29.84
N PHE A 424 3.62 -25.14 30.76
CA PHE A 424 4.42 -26.16 31.45
C PHE A 424 4.74 -27.35 30.56
N PHE A 425 3.88 -27.69 29.60
CA PHE A 425 4.19 -28.66 28.56
C PHE A 425 5.40 -28.21 27.72
N TRP A 426 5.37 -27.01 27.16
CA TRP A 426 6.44 -26.49 26.28
C TRP A 426 7.77 -26.31 27.01
N PHE A 427 7.76 -25.80 28.24
CA PHE A 427 8.97 -25.67 29.06
C PHE A 427 9.40 -26.96 29.76
N LYS A 428 8.73 -28.09 29.49
CA LYS A 428 9.06 -29.41 30.06
C LYS A 428 9.10 -29.42 31.60
N GLN A 429 8.22 -28.64 32.24
CA GLN A 429 8.09 -28.55 33.69
C GLN A 429 7.17 -29.65 34.21
N THR A 430 7.57 -30.92 34.04
CA THR A 430 6.72 -32.11 34.19
C THR A 430 6.01 -32.23 35.54
N GLU A 431 6.64 -31.84 36.65
CA GLU A 431 6.00 -31.90 37.97
C GLU A 431 4.84 -30.90 38.10
N ARG A 432 5.06 -29.65 37.68
CA ARG A 432 4.02 -28.61 37.65
C ARG A 432 2.91 -28.95 36.66
N LEU A 433 3.26 -29.50 35.50
CA LEU A 433 2.29 -29.99 34.52
C LEU A 433 1.39 -31.07 35.12
N ARG A 434 1.96 -32.07 35.81
CA ARG A 434 1.17 -33.12 36.50
C ARG A 434 0.24 -32.56 37.57
N LYS A 435 0.70 -31.59 38.36
CA LYS A 435 -0.16 -30.89 39.33
C LYS A 435 -1.33 -30.20 38.61
N CYS A 436 -1.09 -29.51 37.50
CA CYS A 436 -2.14 -28.88 36.69
C CYS A 436 -3.12 -29.91 36.11
N CYS A 437 -2.66 -30.99 35.46
CA CYS A 437 -3.56 -32.03 34.92
C CYS A 437 -4.44 -32.64 36.02
N SER A 438 -3.87 -32.93 37.20
CA SER A 438 -4.62 -33.45 38.34
C SER A 438 -5.66 -32.48 38.89
N ALA A 439 -5.36 -31.18 38.93
CA ALA A 439 -6.29 -30.15 39.40
C ALA A 439 -7.42 -29.90 38.38
N TYR A 440 -7.10 -29.95 37.08
CA TYR A 440 -7.99 -29.49 36.02
C TYR A 440 -8.74 -30.62 35.28
N GLY A 441 -8.45 -31.89 35.54
CA GLY A 441 -9.09 -33.02 34.81
C GLY A 441 -10.62 -33.07 34.91
N ASN A 442 -11.21 -32.52 35.97
CA ASN A 442 -12.67 -32.40 36.15
C ASN A 442 -13.19 -30.96 36.03
N HIS A 443 -12.43 -30.08 35.36
CA HIS A 443 -12.81 -28.67 35.20
C HIS A 443 -14.18 -28.52 34.51
N SER A 444 -14.95 -27.48 34.83
CA SER A 444 -16.32 -27.29 34.29
C SER A 444 -16.36 -26.99 32.78
N ALA A 445 -15.30 -26.35 32.26
CA ALA A 445 -15.12 -26.03 30.84
C ALA A 445 -14.57 -27.22 30.02
N ARG A 446 -15.23 -27.55 28.90
CA ARG A 446 -14.73 -28.57 27.93
C ARG A 446 -13.36 -28.19 27.37
N VAL A 447 -13.11 -26.90 27.12
CA VAL A 447 -11.80 -26.43 26.61
C VAL A 447 -10.63 -26.81 27.52
N VAL A 448 -10.86 -26.90 28.83
CA VAL A 448 -9.82 -27.32 29.78
C VAL A 448 -9.73 -28.84 29.87
N ARG A 449 -10.87 -29.55 29.99
CA ARG A 449 -10.88 -31.02 30.10
C ARG A 449 -10.26 -31.70 28.88
N ASP A 450 -10.64 -31.23 27.68
CA ASP A 450 -10.11 -31.77 26.43
C ASP A 450 -8.61 -31.48 26.31
N LEU A 451 -8.14 -30.31 26.79
CA LEU A 451 -6.70 -30.03 26.83
C LEU A 451 -5.95 -30.96 27.77
N VAL A 452 -6.48 -31.20 28.97
CA VAL A 452 -5.89 -32.15 29.93
C VAL A 452 -5.79 -33.53 29.31
N SER A 453 -6.87 -34.03 28.71
CA SER A 453 -6.87 -35.32 28.01
C SER A 453 -5.81 -35.38 26.91
N LEU A 454 -5.73 -34.33 26.07
CA LEU A 454 -4.75 -34.27 24.99
C LEU A 454 -3.31 -34.26 25.52
N ILE A 455 -3.03 -33.44 26.54
CA ILE A 455 -1.69 -33.36 27.15
C ILE A 455 -1.30 -34.69 27.81
N GLU A 456 -2.23 -35.35 28.51
CA GLU A 456 -1.96 -36.65 29.11
C GLU A 456 -1.68 -37.72 28.05
N GLU A 457 -2.41 -37.72 26.94
CA GLU A 457 -2.11 -38.60 25.79
C GLU A 457 -0.72 -38.31 25.22
N ILE A 458 -0.36 -37.03 25.04
CA ILE A 458 0.94 -36.61 24.54
C ILE A 458 2.06 -37.04 25.48
N GLU A 459 1.94 -36.78 26.79
CA GLU A 459 2.94 -37.20 27.78
C GLU A 459 3.02 -38.73 27.93
N ASN A 460 1.98 -39.46 27.53
CA ASN A 460 1.97 -40.93 27.44
C ASN A 460 2.47 -41.47 26.09
N GLY A 461 2.99 -40.61 25.21
CA GLY A 461 3.69 -41.00 23.98
C GLY A 461 2.95 -40.74 22.67
N ARG A 462 1.80 -40.04 22.70
CA ARG A 462 1.16 -39.55 21.47
C ARG A 462 2.03 -38.46 20.85
N THR A 463 2.51 -38.69 19.62
CA THR A 463 3.36 -37.73 18.89
C THR A 463 2.56 -36.82 17.97
N GLN A 464 1.46 -37.30 17.39
CA GLN A 464 0.76 -36.61 16.31
C GLN A 464 -0.55 -35.96 16.80
N ILE A 465 -0.84 -34.74 16.31
CA ILE A 465 -2.12 -34.04 16.51
C ILE A 465 -2.77 -33.84 15.13
N GLY A 466 -3.78 -34.66 14.84
CA GLY A 466 -4.41 -34.81 13.51
C GLY A 466 -3.42 -34.73 12.35
N LYS A 467 -3.68 -33.87 11.36
CA LYS A 467 -2.78 -33.67 10.20
C LYS A 467 -1.83 -32.48 10.36
N ALA A 468 -2.13 -31.56 11.28
CA ALA A 468 -1.41 -30.31 11.44
C ALA A 468 -0.01 -30.48 12.02
N ILE A 469 0.14 -31.36 13.02
CA ILE A 469 1.42 -31.55 13.73
C ILE A 469 1.80 -33.03 13.68
N SER A 470 2.84 -33.35 12.93
CA SER A 470 3.36 -34.70 12.75
C SER A 470 4.06 -35.25 13.99
N ASN A 471 4.82 -34.40 14.69
CA ASN A 471 5.51 -34.76 15.94
C ASN A 471 5.63 -33.59 16.93
N ILE A 472 4.68 -33.49 17.86
CA ILE A 472 4.62 -32.45 18.89
C ILE A 472 5.83 -32.44 19.84
N HIS A 473 6.47 -33.59 20.05
CA HIS A 473 7.67 -33.65 20.89
C HIS A 473 8.89 -33.06 20.18
N GLU A 474 9.03 -33.25 18.87
CA GLU A 474 10.08 -32.58 18.08
C GLU A 474 9.87 -31.07 18.06
N VAL A 475 8.62 -30.61 17.90
CA VAL A 475 8.27 -29.18 18.02
C VAL A 475 8.69 -28.64 19.40
N ARG A 476 8.43 -29.39 20.48
CA ARG A 476 8.83 -28.98 21.83
C ARG A 476 10.34 -28.90 21.99
N GLU A 477 11.08 -29.90 21.52
CA GLU A 477 12.55 -29.87 21.62
C GLU A 477 13.15 -28.75 20.77
N LYS A 478 12.56 -28.46 19.60
CA LYS A 478 12.97 -27.33 18.76
C LYS A 478 12.66 -25.98 19.43
N PHE A 479 11.49 -25.83 20.07
CA PHE A 479 11.16 -24.66 20.91
C PHE A 479 12.18 -24.49 22.05
N LEU A 480 12.50 -25.56 22.77
CA LEU A 480 13.50 -25.50 23.84
C LEU A 480 14.89 -25.13 23.30
N SER A 481 15.24 -25.49 22.06
CA SER A 481 16.49 -25.08 21.41
C SER A 481 16.55 -23.59 21.08
N LEU A 482 15.41 -22.89 21.02
CA LEU A 482 15.38 -21.43 20.91
C LEU A 482 15.87 -20.74 22.19
N ASP A 483 16.01 -21.49 23.28
CA ASP A 483 16.49 -21.03 24.56
C ASP A 483 15.73 -19.80 25.05
N LEU A 484 14.39 -19.87 25.07
CA LEU A 484 13.50 -18.79 25.53
C LEU A 484 13.12 -18.91 27.02
N ALA A 485 13.53 -19.99 27.69
CA ALA A 485 13.20 -20.28 29.09
C ALA A 485 13.54 -19.10 30.02
N PRO A 486 12.58 -18.52 30.74
CA PRO A 486 12.81 -17.40 31.67
C PRO A 486 13.88 -17.73 32.74
N GLU A 487 13.92 -18.98 33.17
CA GLU A 487 14.84 -19.51 34.18
C GLU A 487 16.32 -19.52 33.72
N ARG A 488 16.58 -19.52 32.40
CA ARG A 488 17.94 -19.44 31.83
C ARG A 488 18.40 -18.01 31.54
N SER A 489 17.58 -16.99 31.76
CA SER A 489 17.91 -15.59 31.46
C SER A 489 19.27 -15.15 31.99
N GLY A 490 19.61 -15.46 33.26
CA GLY A 490 20.91 -15.14 33.84
C GLY A 490 22.09 -15.84 33.15
N LYS A 491 21.95 -17.15 32.85
CA LYS A 491 22.97 -17.91 32.12
C LYS A 491 23.16 -17.43 30.69
N ARG A 492 22.09 -17.01 30.01
CA ARG A 492 22.17 -16.41 28.68
C ARG A 492 22.98 -15.12 28.69
N GLU A 493 22.80 -14.28 29.71
CA GLU A 493 23.61 -13.07 29.85
C GLU A 493 25.07 -13.37 30.17
N GLU A 494 25.34 -14.40 30.98
CA GLU A 494 26.71 -14.88 31.23
C GLU A 494 27.36 -15.44 29.96
N GLU A 495 26.68 -16.33 29.22
CA GLU A 495 27.13 -16.91 27.95
C GLU A 495 27.31 -15.84 26.87
N LYS A 496 26.40 -14.85 26.80
CA LYS A 496 26.52 -13.68 25.91
C LYS A 496 27.71 -12.81 26.29
N THR A 497 27.99 -12.66 27.58
CA THR A 497 29.18 -11.95 28.08
C THR A 497 30.45 -12.71 27.74
N GLU A 498 30.49 -14.03 27.96
CA GLU A 498 31.63 -14.90 27.58
C GLU A 498 31.87 -14.90 26.08
N ARG A 499 30.82 -14.99 25.27
CA ARG A 499 30.90 -14.89 23.81
C ARG A 499 31.36 -13.51 23.37
N ALA A 500 30.88 -12.44 23.99
CA ALA A 500 31.36 -11.09 23.74
C ALA A 500 32.85 -10.92 24.10
N ILE A 501 33.32 -11.57 25.17
CA ILE A 501 34.75 -11.60 25.53
C ILE A 501 35.55 -12.36 24.47
N ALA A 502 35.12 -13.56 24.07
CA ALA A 502 35.79 -14.36 23.04
C ALA A 502 35.81 -13.66 21.67
N ASP A 503 34.70 -13.03 21.28
CA ASP A 503 34.59 -12.24 20.06
C ASP A 503 35.47 -10.98 20.14
N ALA A 504 35.59 -10.34 21.31
CA ALA A 504 36.51 -9.24 21.54
C ALA A 504 37.98 -9.67 21.45
N GLU A 505 38.35 -10.84 21.99
CA GLU A 505 39.70 -11.41 21.88
C GLU A 505 40.03 -11.76 20.41
N ARG A 506 39.09 -12.38 19.69
CA ARG A 506 39.22 -12.66 18.25
C ARG A 506 39.36 -11.37 17.44
N ALA A 507 38.51 -10.38 17.69
CA ALA A 507 38.57 -9.06 17.03
C ALA A 507 39.90 -8.35 17.30
N GLN A 508 40.41 -8.41 18.53
CA GLN A 508 41.70 -7.84 18.89
C GLN A 508 42.85 -8.54 18.15
N SER A 509 42.83 -9.87 18.05
CA SER A 509 43.82 -10.63 17.28
C SER A 509 43.81 -10.26 15.80
N ILE A 510 42.63 -10.13 15.19
CA ILE A 510 42.46 -9.72 13.79
C ILE A 510 42.95 -8.29 13.58
N ALA A 511 42.56 -7.35 14.46
CA ALA A 511 42.97 -5.96 14.40
C ALA A 511 44.51 -5.82 14.47
N SER A 512 45.16 -6.57 15.36
CA SER A 512 46.63 -6.59 15.45
C SER A 512 47.29 -7.16 14.19
N ALA A 513 46.72 -8.18 13.57
CA ALA A 513 47.22 -8.74 12.32
C ALA A 513 47.10 -7.75 11.14
N ILE A 514 45.93 -7.10 11.00
CA ILE A 514 45.69 -6.05 9.99
C ILE A 514 46.66 -4.89 10.17
N ALA A 515 46.83 -4.39 11.40
CA ALA A 515 47.74 -3.29 11.69
C ALA A 515 49.20 -3.64 11.32
N ALA A 516 49.67 -4.83 11.69
CA ALA A 516 51.01 -5.29 11.34
C ALA A 516 51.22 -5.41 9.82
N GLU A 517 50.22 -5.89 9.08
CA GLU A 517 50.28 -5.98 7.62
C GLU A 517 50.34 -4.59 6.97
N LEU A 518 49.51 -3.64 7.45
CA LEU A 518 49.47 -2.26 6.97
C LEU A 518 50.78 -1.49 7.24
N GLU A 519 51.49 -1.78 8.33
CA GLU A 519 52.81 -1.18 8.61
C GLU A 519 53.89 -1.57 7.59
N THR A 520 53.73 -2.70 6.90
CA THR A 520 54.70 -3.19 5.90
C THR A 520 54.49 -2.62 4.49
N VAL A 521 53.44 -1.84 4.29
CA VAL A 521 52.98 -1.38 2.98
C VAL A 521 53.00 0.15 2.91
N ASP A 522 53.43 0.69 1.77
CA ASP A 522 53.41 2.13 1.50
C ASP A 522 51.98 2.70 1.65
N GLU A 523 51.83 3.94 2.14
CA GLU A 523 50.52 4.59 2.35
C GLU A 523 49.59 4.51 1.13
N GLU A 524 50.14 4.72 -0.08
CA GLU A 524 49.39 4.68 -1.35
C GLU A 524 48.80 3.30 -1.69
N LYS A 525 49.31 2.22 -1.08
CA LYS A 525 48.86 0.84 -1.32
C LYS A 525 48.00 0.29 -0.20
N LYS A 526 47.88 1.00 0.94
CA LYS A 526 47.09 0.55 2.08
C LYS A 526 45.61 0.37 1.74
N LEU A 527 45.03 1.31 0.97
CA LEU A 527 43.64 1.20 0.53
C LEU A 527 43.42 -0.08 -0.28
N ALA A 528 44.26 -0.34 -1.29
CA ALA A 528 44.14 -1.53 -2.12
C ALA A 528 44.20 -2.83 -1.29
N LEU A 529 45.15 -2.90 -0.34
CA LEU A 529 45.28 -4.04 0.58
C LEU A 529 44.02 -4.21 1.47
N ILE A 530 43.52 -3.13 2.06
CA ILE A 530 42.30 -3.19 2.88
C ILE A 530 41.12 -3.69 2.04
N LEU A 531 40.96 -3.17 0.82
CA LEU A 531 39.87 -3.58 -0.06
C LEU A 531 40.00 -5.04 -0.51
N ASP A 532 41.21 -5.51 -0.84
CA ASP A 532 41.43 -6.93 -1.17
C ASP A 532 41.02 -7.83 0.00
N ARG A 533 41.46 -7.48 1.23
CA ARG A 533 41.09 -8.22 2.45
C ARG A 533 39.60 -8.13 2.75
N ALA A 534 38.98 -6.97 2.54
CA ALA A 534 37.56 -6.76 2.78
C ALA A 534 36.73 -7.59 1.81
N TRP A 535 37.06 -7.56 0.51
CA TRP A 535 36.43 -8.43 -0.47
C TRP A 535 36.62 -9.91 -0.16
N ASP A 536 37.81 -10.35 0.26
CA ASP A 536 38.05 -11.75 0.66
C ASP A 536 37.26 -12.17 1.91
N SER A 537 36.80 -11.20 2.72
CA SER A 537 36.20 -11.42 4.04
C SER A 537 34.76 -10.93 4.16
N VAL A 538 34.07 -10.61 3.05
CA VAL A 538 32.71 -9.98 3.08
C VAL A 538 31.65 -10.76 3.87
N LYS A 539 31.85 -12.08 4.06
CA LYS A 539 30.97 -12.97 4.85
C LYS A 539 31.42 -13.15 6.31
N ASP A 540 32.55 -12.57 6.74
CA ASP A 540 33.08 -12.64 8.11
C ASP A 540 32.97 -11.28 8.82
N ASN A 541 31.84 -11.07 9.48
CA ASN A 541 31.44 -9.79 10.07
C ASN A 541 32.47 -9.25 11.07
N VAL A 542 33.12 -10.13 11.85
CA VAL A 542 34.15 -9.72 12.82
C VAL A 542 35.37 -9.14 12.11
N THR A 543 35.80 -9.78 11.01
CA THR A 543 36.92 -9.30 10.20
C THR A 543 36.54 -8.01 9.46
N MET A 544 35.33 -7.94 8.90
CA MET A 544 34.80 -6.75 8.23
C MET A 544 34.74 -5.53 9.14
N ALA A 545 34.26 -5.67 10.38
CA ALA A 545 34.23 -4.59 11.34
C ALA A 545 35.63 -4.03 11.67
N GLN A 546 36.65 -4.89 11.76
CA GLN A 546 38.03 -4.43 11.97
C GLN A 546 38.62 -3.78 10.72
N LEU A 547 38.31 -4.29 9.53
CA LEU A 547 38.73 -3.68 8.27
C LEU A 547 38.06 -2.33 8.03
N GLU A 548 36.79 -2.16 8.39
CA GLU A 548 36.07 -0.89 8.33
C GLU A 548 36.74 0.13 9.26
N LYS A 549 37.04 -0.29 10.50
CA LYS A 549 37.75 0.55 11.47
C LYS A 549 39.11 0.99 10.93
N ALA A 550 39.86 0.11 10.28
CA ALA A 550 41.14 0.45 9.65
C ALA A 550 40.95 1.39 8.46
N ALA A 551 39.96 1.15 7.60
CA ALA A 551 39.63 1.96 6.43
C ALA A 551 39.25 3.40 6.82
N ARG A 552 38.50 3.57 7.92
CA ARG A 552 38.12 4.89 8.48
C ARG A 552 39.31 5.71 9.00
N GLN A 553 40.48 5.10 9.23
CA GLN A 553 41.70 5.83 9.60
C GLN A 553 42.47 6.36 8.39
N LEU A 554 42.10 5.96 7.16
CA LEU A 554 42.72 6.49 5.96
C LEU A 554 42.21 7.92 5.68
N PRO A 555 43.10 8.89 5.45
CA PRO A 555 42.69 10.26 5.16
C PRO A 555 42.07 10.39 3.75
N GLY A 556 41.15 11.34 3.57
CA GLY A 556 40.58 11.69 2.29
C GLY A 556 39.28 10.97 1.90
N TYR A 557 38.68 10.23 2.84
CA TYR A 557 37.41 9.49 2.66
C TYR A 557 36.34 9.86 3.70
N GLU A 558 36.57 10.90 4.48
CA GLU A 558 35.73 11.31 5.61
C GLU A 558 34.28 11.58 5.17
N LEU A 559 34.12 12.24 4.03
CA LEU A 559 32.81 12.58 3.48
C LEU A 559 32.05 11.35 2.95
N GLN A 560 32.76 10.38 2.35
CA GLN A 560 32.21 9.11 1.92
C GLN A 560 31.69 8.32 3.13
N TRP A 561 32.47 8.23 4.20
CA TRP A 561 32.05 7.58 5.44
C TRP A 561 30.85 8.28 6.09
N LYS A 562 30.87 9.61 6.16
CA LYS A 562 29.73 10.39 6.66
C LYS A 562 28.45 10.15 5.86
N SER A 563 28.57 10.01 4.55
CA SER A 563 27.45 9.72 3.64
C SER A 563 26.90 8.32 3.83
N PHE A 564 27.78 7.34 4.01
CA PHE A 564 27.40 5.97 4.34
C PHE A 564 26.67 5.89 5.69
N ASP A 565 27.23 6.51 6.73
CA ASP A 565 26.65 6.55 8.08
C ASP A 565 25.29 7.22 8.10
N PHE A 566 25.11 8.29 7.32
CA PHE A 566 23.83 8.99 7.22
C PHE A 566 22.69 8.07 6.73
N ILE A 567 22.95 7.27 5.71
CA ILE A 567 21.98 6.30 5.16
C ILE A 567 21.78 5.13 6.12
N ARG A 568 22.88 4.57 6.67
CA ARG A 568 22.83 3.42 7.58
C ARG A 568 22.10 3.73 8.89
N ASP A 569 22.43 4.86 9.52
CA ASP A 569 22.03 5.18 10.89
C ASP A 569 20.70 5.96 10.98
N ARG A 570 19.96 6.10 9.88
CA ARG A 570 18.72 6.89 9.84
C ARG A 570 18.96 8.34 10.29
N GLY A 571 20.06 8.94 9.85
CA GLY A 571 20.48 10.28 10.29
C GLY A 571 19.41 11.37 10.14
N PHE A 572 18.38 11.13 9.31
CA PHE A 572 17.24 12.01 9.12
C PHE A 572 15.89 11.28 8.90
N VAL A 573 15.44 10.43 9.83
CA VAL A 573 14.05 9.92 9.78
C VAL A 573 13.08 10.97 10.31
N ARG A 574 12.17 11.43 9.44
CA ARG A 574 10.97 12.20 9.80
C ARG A 574 9.78 11.71 8.99
N ASP A 575 8.61 11.82 9.59
CA ASP A 575 7.40 11.01 9.35
C ASP A 575 6.86 10.91 7.91
N ASP A 576 7.44 11.59 6.91
CA ASP A 576 6.95 11.56 5.52
C ASP A 576 8.05 11.56 4.44
N CYS A 577 9.33 11.47 4.79
CA CYS A 577 10.39 11.40 3.78
C CYS A 577 10.67 9.95 3.40
N LEU A 578 10.43 9.60 2.12
CA LEU A 578 10.94 8.35 1.58
C LEU A 578 12.47 8.41 1.63
N ILE A 579 13.06 7.64 2.55
CA ILE A 579 14.52 7.43 2.68
C ILE A 579 15.18 7.17 1.30
N GLU A 580 14.41 6.62 0.37
CA GLU A 580 14.76 6.34 -1.02
C GLU A 580 15.24 7.57 -1.81
N ASP A 581 14.64 8.75 -1.62
CA ASP A 581 15.04 9.98 -2.33
C ASP A 581 16.40 10.48 -1.85
N GLU A 582 16.64 10.44 -0.53
CA GLU A 582 17.93 10.82 0.06
C GLU A 582 19.01 9.80 -0.29
N ALA A 583 18.68 8.50 -0.24
CA ALA A 583 19.56 7.42 -0.67
C ALA A 583 19.94 7.57 -2.16
N THR A 584 18.99 7.96 -3.02
CA THR A 584 19.22 8.24 -4.45
C THR A 584 20.27 9.34 -4.64
N GLY A 585 20.12 10.47 -3.96
CA GLY A 585 21.09 11.57 -4.02
C GLY A 585 22.47 11.18 -3.52
N VAL A 586 22.54 10.49 -2.38
CA VAL A 586 23.81 9.99 -1.80
C VAL A 586 24.48 8.97 -2.72
N GLY A 587 23.73 7.99 -3.24
CA GLY A 587 24.24 6.95 -4.13
C GLY A 587 24.80 7.52 -5.44
N HIS A 588 24.12 8.49 -6.06
CA HIS A 588 24.62 9.19 -7.25
C HIS A 588 25.94 9.93 -6.95
N TRP A 589 25.98 10.68 -5.84
CA TRP A 589 27.19 11.41 -5.45
C TRP A 589 28.37 10.44 -5.18
N LEU A 590 28.13 9.34 -4.50
CA LEU A 590 29.13 8.29 -4.23
C LEU A 590 29.69 7.70 -5.53
N GLY A 591 28.81 7.37 -6.50
CA GLY A 591 29.22 6.88 -7.81
C GLY A 591 30.14 7.85 -8.57
N GLN A 592 29.89 9.15 -8.46
CA GLN A 592 30.70 10.20 -9.10
C GLN A 592 32.05 10.46 -8.38
N ASN A 593 32.16 10.13 -7.09
CA ASN A 593 33.28 10.50 -6.21
C ASN A 593 34.12 9.30 -5.73
N LYS A 594 34.31 8.30 -6.59
CA LYS A 594 35.20 7.14 -6.36
C LYS A 594 34.96 6.46 -5.01
N SER A 595 33.72 6.06 -4.74
CA SER A 595 33.31 5.40 -3.50
C SER A 595 33.76 3.94 -3.36
N GLU A 596 34.82 3.52 -4.07
CA GLU A 596 35.37 2.15 -4.03
C GLU A 596 35.70 1.69 -2.61
N ILE A 597 36.09 2.63 -1.73
CA ILE A 597 36.38 2.34 -0.33
C ILE A 597 35.18 1.75 0.43
N LEU A 598 33.95 2.12 0.07
CA LEU A 598 32.75 1.75 0.80
C LEU A 598 32.15 0.43 0.32
N GLN A 599 32.39 0.05 -0.93
CA GLN A 599 31.64 -1.01 -1.60
C GLN A 599 31.70 -2.39 -0.90
N PRO A 600 32.85 -2.90 -0.41
CA PRO A 600 32.84 -4.17 0.31
C PRO A 600 32.06 -4.10 1.63
N PHE A 601 32.00 -2.92 2.27
CA PHE A 601 31.25 -2.70 3.51
C PHE A 601 29.76 -2.55 3.27
N ILE A 602 29.37 -1.83 2.21
CA ILE A 602 27.97 -1.79 1.76
C ILE A 602 27.51 -3.21 1.41
N TRP A 603 28.30 -3.97 0.64
CA TRP A 603 27.96 -5.35 0.27
C TRP A 603 27.87 -6.27 1.49
N SER A 604 28.79 -6.17 2.45
CA SER A 604 28.74 -6.96 3.68
C SER A 604 27.54 -6.58 4.57
N SER A 605 27.19 -5.29 4.65
CA SER A 605 26.06 -4.81 5.44
C SER A 605 24.71 -5.36 4.96
N ILE A 606 24.61 -5.79 3.70
CA ILE A 606 23.41 -6.46 3.18
C ILE A 606 23.06 -7.71 3.99
N TYR A 607 24.05 -8.38 4.61
CA TYR A 607 23.82 -9.56 5.45
C TYR A 607 23.37 -9.23 6.89
N GLU A 608 23.54 -7.98 7.36
CA GLU A 608 23.27 -7.57 8.75
C GLU A 608 22.11 -6.56 8.86
N ASP A 609 22.09 -5.52 8.02
CA ASP A 609 21.24 -4.33 8.16
C ASP A 609 19.92 -4.41 7.36
N GLY A 610 19.69 -5.53 6.66
CA GLY A 610 18.45 -5.83 5.94
C GLY A 610 18.29 -5.08 4.60
N PRO A 611 17.05 -4.97 4.07
CA PRO A 611 16.80 -4.47 2.71
C PRO A 611 17.23 -3.02 2.43
N ARG A 612 17.54 -2.26 3.48
CA ARG A 612 17.77 -0.81 3.40
C ARG A 612 19.05 -0.44 2.67
N MET A 613 20.10 -1.25 2.86
CA MET A 613 21.39 -1.03 2.21
C MET A 613 21.42 -1.58 0.77
N LEU A 614 20.46 -2.45 0.41
CA LEU A 614 20.39 -3.05 -0.92
C LEU A 614 20.23 -2.00 -2.03
N GLY A 615 19.49 -0.93 -1.77
CA GLY A 615 19.23 0.11 -2.77
C GLY A 615 20.45 1.00 -3.09
N LEU A 616 21.41 1.11 -2.17
CA LEU A 616 22.52 2.08 -2.32
C LEU A 616 23.52 1.66 -3.40
N MET A 617 23.83 0.36 -3.51
CA MET A 617 24.81 -0.12 -4.49
C MET A 617 24.34 0.04 -5.95
N PRO A 618 23.10 -0.32 -6.32
CA PRO A 618 22.56 -0.05 -7.65
C PRO A 618 22.61 1.44 -8.03
N LEU A 619 22.38 2.34 -7.05
CA LEU A 619 22.45 3.78 -7.26
C LEU A 619 23.88 4.26 -7.55
N ILE A 620 24.90 3.72 -6.85
CA ILE A 620 26.32 3.93 -7.17
C ILE A 620 26.60 3.45 -8.60
N GLY A 621 26.10 2.25 -8.95
CA GLY A 621 26.33 1.61 -10.24
C GLY A 621 25.68 2.28 -11.45
N LYS A 622 24.78 3.24 -11.27
CA LYS A 622 24.32 4.11 -12.36
C LYS A 622 25.44 4.95 -12.96
N THR A 623 26.49 5.26 -12.19
CA THR A 623 27.69 5.89 -12.73
C THR A 623 28.55 4.81 -13.40
N ARG A 624 28.68 4.89 -14.72
CA ARG A 624 29.40 3.89 -15.51
C ARG A 624 30.84 3.71 -14.99
N GLY A 625 31.20 2.48 -14.63
CA GLY A 625 32.52 2.13 -14.13
C GLY A 625 32.77 2.49 -12.66
N ALA A 626 31.75 2.92 -11.91
CA ALA A 626 31.90 3.21 -10.48
C ALA A 626 31.95 1.95 -9.61
N LEU A 627 31.38 0.83 -10.06
CA LEU A 627 31.39 -0.44 -9.30
C LEU A 627 32.75 -1.13 -9.39
N ASP A 628 33.20 -1.65 -8.25
CA ASP A 628 34.42 -2.44 -8.12
C ASP A 628 34.29 -3.75 -8.92
N ALA A 629 35.29 -4.07 -9.73
CA ALA A 629 35.28 -5.29 -10.55
C ALA A 629 35.20 -6.58 -9.71
N ARG A 630 35.67 -6.56 -8.45
CA ARG A 630 35.61 -7.72 -7.53
C ARG A 630 34.17 -8.07 -7.15
N LEU A 631 33.24 -7.11 -7.23
CA LEU A 631 31.82 -7.30 -6.92
C LEU A 631 31.14 -8.30 -7.87
N GLU A 632 31.60 -8.39 -9.12
CA GLU A 632 31.03 -9.31 -10.13
C GLU A 632 31.04 -10.77 -9.64
N ARG A 633 32.19 -11.21 -9.11
CA ARG A 633 32.34 -12.56 -8.58
C ARG A 633 31.38 -12.84 -7.42
N TRP A 634 31.22 -11.86 -6.52
CA TRP A 634 30.35 -12.01 -5.36
C TRP A 634 28.87 -11.99 -5.74
N CYS A 635 28.47 -11.15 -6.69
CA CYS A 635 27.11 -11.17 -7.21
C CYS A 635 26.79 -12.51 -7.87
N LEU A 636 27.70 -13.07 -8.67
CA LEU A 636 27.53 -14.39 -9.28
C LEU A 636 27.43 -15.51 -8.24
N ASP A 637 28.26 -15.48 -7.19
CA ASP A 637 28.17 -16.42 -6.06
C ASP A 637 26.82 -16.31 -5.34
N GLU A 638 26.34 -15.08 -5.12
CA GLU A 638 25.07 -14.80 -4.42
C GLU A 638 23.86 -15.38 -5.14
N LEU A 639 23.87 -15.46 -6.48
CA LEU A 639 22.80 -16.10 -7.24
C LEU A 639 22.62 -17.59 -6.90
N SER A 640 23.58 -18.22 -6.21
CA SER A 640 23.49 -19.62 -5.75
C SER A 640 22.90 -19.74 -4.35
N HIS A 641 22.76 -18.65 -3.60
CA HIS A 641 22.26 -18.66 -2.22
C HIS A 641 20.74 -18.46 -2.18
N ILE A 642 19.98 -19.48 -1.76
CA ILE A 642 18.51 -19.40 -1.67
C ILE A 642 18.14 -18.67 -0.38
N GLU A 643 17.45 -17.55 -0.52
CA GLU A 643 16.85 -16.77 0.56
C GLU A 643 15.34 -16.77 0.38
N GLU A 644 14.59 -16.61 1.46
CA GLU A 644 13.12 -16.64 1.44
C GLU A 644 12.54 -15.61 0.45
N TYR A 645 13.03 -14.36 0.47
CA TYR A 645 12.50 -13.24 -0.35
C TYR A 645 13.41 -12.80 -1.50
N HIS A 646 14.50 -13.54 -1.76
CA HIS A 646 15.44 -13.28 -2.86
C HIS A 646 16.02 -11.86 -3.00
N HIS A 647 15.86 -10.95 -2.04
CA HIS A 647 16.28 -9.55 -2.15
C HIS A 647 17.77 -9.36 -2.49
N LYS A 648 18.64 -10.23 -1.97
CA LYS A 648 20.08 -10.17 -2.31
C LYS A 648 20.37 -10.66 -3.71
N ARG A 649 19.68 -11.72 -4.15
CA ARG A 649 19.76 -12.18 -5.54
C ARG A 649 19.27 -11.10 -6.48
N GLU A 650 18.18 -10.42 -6.13
CA GLU A 650 17.66 -9.30 -6.88
C GLU A 650 18.70 -8.19 -7.03
N ALA A 651 19.27 -7.71 -5.93
CA ALA A 651 20.33 -6.70 -5.98
C ALA A 651 21.56 -7.18 -6.76
N ALA A 652 21.95 -8.44 -6.60
CA ALA A 652 23.04 -9.04 -7.37
C ALA A 652 22.77 -9.01 -8.89
N VAL A 653 21.55 -9.35 -9.32
CA VAL A 653 21.14 -9.28 -10.73
C VAL A 653 21.14 -7.84 -11.23
N GLN A 654 20.62 -6.88 -10.46
CA GLN A 654 20.65 -5.45 -10.83
C GLN A 654 22.09 -4.95 -11.00
N LEU A 655 22.99 -5.33 -10.09
CA LEU A 655 24.40 -4.95 -10.14
C LEU A 655 25.13 -5.58 -11.33
N LEU A 656 24.94 -6.88 -11.58
CA LEU A 656 25.51 -7.57 -12.74
C LEU A 656 25.02 -6.95 -14.05
N SER A 657 23.75 -6.52 -14.10
CA SER A 657 23.19 -5.78 -15.23
C SER A 657 23.87 -4.43 -15.43
N LEU A 658 24.07 -3.64 -14.35
CA LEU A 658 24.75 -2.34 -14.41
C LEU A 658 26.24 -2.47 -14.78
N MET A 659 26.88 -3.56 -14.39
CA MET A 659 28.27 -3.89 -14.75
C MET A 659 28.40 -4.40 -16.19
N GLY A 660 27.29 -4.79 -16.84
CA GLY A 660 27.30 -5.39 -18.17
C GLY A 660 27.91 -6.81 -18.19
N CYS A 661 27.74 -7.58 -17.11
CA CYS A 661 28.26 -8.94 -17.01
C CYS A 661 27.32 -9.94 -17.73
N ASP A 662 27.60 -10.23 -19.01
CA ASP A 662 26.80 -11.17 -19.80
C ASP A 662 26.79 -12.61 -19.23
N ALA A 663 27.78 -12.97 -18.41
CA ALA A 663 27.88 -14.29 -17.77
C ALA A 663 26.72 -14.60 -16.80
N VAL A 664 25.92 -13.59 -16.45
CA VAL A 664 24.71 -13.76 -15.63
C VAL A 664 23.60 -14.52 -16.37
N LEU A 665 23.50 -14.40 -17.70
CA LEU A 665 22.34 -14.85 -18.48
C LEU A 665 22.03 -16.35 -18.33
N PRO A 666 23.01 -17.28 -18.41
CA PRO A 666 22.74 -18.71 -18.18
C PRO A 666 22.18 -18.97 -16.78
N ARG A 667 22.70 -18.28 -15.75
CA ARG A 667 22.27 -18.45 -14.37
C ARG A 667 20.83 -17.94 -14.15
N LEU A 668 20.43 -16.87 -14.83
CA LEU A 668 19.05 -16.38 -14.77
C LEU A 668 18.05 -17.41 -15.28
N ILE A 669 18.39 -18.16 -16.34
CA ILE A 669 17.53 -19.23 -16.85
C ILE A 669 17.43 -20.39 -15.87
N GLU A 670 18.54 -20.77 -15.24
CA GLU A 670 18.52 -21.78 -14.18
C GLU A 670 17.60 -21.36 -13.04
N ILE A 671 17.66 -20.09 -12.62
CA ILE A 671 16.79 -19.53 -11.57
C ILE A 671 15.32 -19.53 -12.00
N LEU A 672 14.99 -19.19 -13.25
CA LEU A 672 13.62 -19.32 -13.76
C LEU A 672 13.15 -20.80 -13.72
N GLY A 673 14.05 -21.75 -13.90
CA GLY A 673 13.80 -23.18 -13.70
C GLY A 673 13.62 -23.58 -12.23
N GLU A 674 14.36 -22.95 -11.30
CA GLU A 674 14.15 -23.11 -9.84
C GLU A 674 12.73 -22.67 -9.46
N PHE A 675 12.31 -21.48 -9.91
CA PHE A 675 10.95 -20.97 -9.71
C PHE A 675 9.89 -21.92 -10.29
N GLU A 676 10.06 -22.37 -11.54
CA GLU A 676 9.13 -23.31 -12.18
C GLU A 676 9.00 -24.61 -11.37
N ALA A 677 10.13 -25.16 -10.89
CA ALA A 677 10.12 -26.36 -10.07
C ALA A 677 9.37 -26.14 -8.75
N GLU A 678 9.54 -24.98 -8.12
CA GLU A 678 8.86 -24.64 -6.88
C GLU A 678 7.34 -24.57 -7.04
N ILE A 679 6.83 -23.96 -8.12
CA ILE A 679 5.39 -23.83 -8.33
C ILE A 679 4.77 -25.08 -8.97
N SER A 680 5.57 -25.95 -9.60
CA SER A 680 5.07 -27.12 -10.37
C SER A 680 4.24 -28.13 -9.58
N THR A 681 4.36 -28.13 -8.24
CA THR A 681 3.66 -29.06 -7.33
C THR A 681 2.47 -28.43 -6.62
N LYS A 682 2.23 -27.13 -6.83
CA LYS A 682 1.21 -26.32 -6.15
C LYS A 682 0.03 -26.08 -7.08
N GLU A 683 -1.16 -25.82 -6.52
CA GLU A 683 -2.37 -25.53 -7.30
C GLU A 683 -3.15 -24.33 -6.73
N GLY A 684 -3.89 -23.62 -7.58
CA GLY A 684 -4.80 -22.56 -7.16
C GLY A 684 -4.12 -21.41 -6.42
N TYR A 685 -4.57 -21.15 -5.19
CA TYR A 685 -4.05 -20.05 -4.36
C TYR A 685 -2.61 -20.28 -3.88
N ASP A 686 -2.22 -21.53 -3.66
CA ASP A 686 -0.88 -21.88 -3.15
C ASP A 686 0.23 -21.51 -4.15
N ILE A 687 -0.07 -21.50 -5.45
CA ILE A 687 0.83 -21.00 -6.49
C ILE A 687 1.11 -19.51 -6.28
N ARG A 688 0.07 -18.71 -5.97
CA ARG A 688 0.22 -17.27 -5.76
C ARG A 688 1.02 -16.98 -4.50
N LEU A 689 0.69 -17.66 -3.39
CA LEU A 689 1.44 -17.53 -2.15
C LEU A 689 2.93 -17.87 -2.33
N ALA A 690 3.22 -18.95 -3.05
CA ALA A 690 4.59 -19.35 -3.35
C ALA A 690 5.34 -18.38 -4.25
N ALA A 691 4.65 -17.56 -5.05
CA ALA A 691 5.27 -16.60 -5.95
C ALA A 691 5.53 -15.24 -5.29
N ILE A 692 4.84 -14.89 -4.20
CA ILE A 692 5.03 -13.62 -3.48
C ILE A 692 6.51 -13.31 -3.21
N PRO A 693 7.34 -14.25 -2.69
CA PRO A 693 8.74 -13.95 -2.42
C PRO A 693 9.61 -13.81 -3.69
N TRP A 694 9.07 -14.15 -4.86
CA TRP A 694 9.75 -14.12 -6.15
C TRP A 694 9.41 -12.90 -7.01
N ASP A 695 8.29 -12.22 -6.75
CA ASP A 695 7.70 -11.24 -7.69
C ASP A 695 8.70 -10.16 -8.16
N ASP A 696 9.33 -9.44 -7.23
CA ASP A 696 10.30 -8.38 -7.54
C ASP A 696 11.55 -8.93 -8.22
N PHE A 697 12.00 -10.10 -7.77
CA PHE A 697 13.16 -10.77 -8.32
C PHE A 697 12.92 -11.21 -9.78
N LEU A 698 11.77 -11.81 -10.08
CA LEU A 698 11.38 -12.22 -11.43
C LEU A 698 11.25 -11.02 -12.38
N CYS A 699 10.70 -9.91 -11.89
CA CYS A 699 10.64 -8.66 -12.67
C CYS A 699 12.05 -8.12 -12.96
N THR A 700 12.92 -8.10 -11.96
CA THR A 700 14.33 -7.72 -12.11
C THR A 700 15.07 -8.62 -13.11
N ILE A 701 14.81 -9.94 -13.10
CA ILE A 701 15.35 -10.88 -14.08
C ILE A 701 14.89 -10.53 -15.50
N ALA A 702 13.57 -10.32 -15.70
CA ALA A 702 13.02 -9.97 -17.00
C ALA A 702 13.56 -8.62 -17.52
N ASN A 703 13.64 -7.60 -16.65
CA ASN A 703 14.23 -6.30 -16.98
C ASN A 703 15.72 -6.40 -17.32
N THR A 704 16.44 -7.33 -16.69
CA THR A 704 17.83 -7.62 -17.02
C THR A 704 17.95 -8.22 -18.42
N PHE A 705 17.06 -9.15 -18.80
CA PHE A 705 17.01 -9.65 -20.17
C PHE A 705 16.77 -8.53 -21.19
N VAL A 706 15.87 -7.57 -20.91
CA VAL A 706 15.65 -6.41 -21.81
C VAL A 706 16.96 -5.67 -22.08
N ARG A 707 17.75 -5.38 -21.05
CA ARG A 707 19.02 -4.63 -21.18
C ARG A 707 20.08 -5.35 -22.01
N PHE A 708 20.10 -6.68 -21.97
CA PHE A 708 21.07 -7.47 -22.72
C PHE A 708 20.63 -7.77 -24.16
N ALA A 709 19.39 -7.46 -24.56
CA ALA A 709 18.88 -7.79 -25.90
C ALA A 709 19.69 -7.15 -27.05
N ASP A 710 20.26 -5.96 -26.83
CA ASP A 710 21.04 -5.24 -27.84
C ASP A 710 22.57 -5.48 -27.74
N SER A 711 23.01 -6.37 -26.84
CA SER A 711 24.43 -6.66 -26.66
C SER A 711 24.95 -7.61 -27.74
N SER A 712 25.99 -7.19 -28.47
CA SER A 712 26.56 -7.95 -29.58
C SER A 712 27.22 -9.28 -29.18
N SER A 713 27.58 -9.46 -27.91
CA SER A 713 28.20 -10.67 -27.35
C SER A 713 27.20 -11.76 -26.98
N VAL A 714 25.90 -11.42 -26.87
CA VAL A 714 24.90 -12.32 -26.28
C VAL A 714 24.61 -13.55 -27.15
N ALA A 715 24.62 -13.39 -28.47
CA ALA A 715 24.41 -14.51 -29.39
C ALA A 715 25.54 -15.57 -29.34
N GLU A 716 26.71 -15.22 -28.79
CA GLU A 716 27.82 -16.16 -28.57
C GLU A 716 27.68 -16.91 -27.23
N ILE A 717 26.88 -16.38 -26.31
CA ILE A 717 26.73 -16.87 -24.93
C ILE A 717 25.49 -17.75 -24.80
N ILE A 718 24.37 -17.34 -25.41
CA ILE A 718 23.11 -18.07 -25.32
C ILE A 718 22.24 -17.94 -26.58
N MET A 719 21.56 -19.03 -26.93
CA MET A 719 20.61 -19.03 -28.05
C MET A 719 19.33 -18.25 -27.67
N PRO A 720 18.89 -17.27 -28.47
CA PRO A 720 17.68 -16.49 -28.22
C PRO A 720 16.43 -17.33 -27.95
N ASP A 721 16.27 -18.46 -28.63
CA ASP A 721 15.13 -19.37 -28.43
C ASP A 721 15.05 -19.94 -27.01
N ILE A 722 16.19 -20.14 -26.32
CA ILE A 722 16.21 -20.62 -24.94
C ILE A 722 15.69 -19.53 -24.00
N VAL A 723 16.13 -18.30 -24.20
CA VAL A 723 15.70 -17.13 -23.42
C VAL A 723 14.20 -16.89 -23.64
N CYS A 724 13.75 -16.83 -24.89
CA CYS A 724 12.33 -16.69 -25.21
C CYS A 724 11.50 -17.83 -24.61
N GLY A 725 11.99 -19.08 -24.65
CA GLY A 725 11.31 -20.22 -24.03
C GLY A 725 11.10 -20.04 -22.51
N ALA A 726 12.12 -19.56 -21.80
CA ALA A 726 12.01 -19.27 -20.35
C ALA A 726 11.06 -18.09 -20.07
N LEU A 727 11.16 -17.02 -20.85
CA LEU A 727 10.30 -15.84 -20.70
C LEU A 727 8.83 -16.13 -21.04
N TRP A 728 8.54 -17.03 -21.99
CA TRP A 728 7.18 -17.47 -22.29
C TRP A 728 6.52 -18.19 -21.12
N LYS A 729 7.29 -19.01 -20.39
CA LYS A 729 6.79 -19.66 -19.16
C LYS A 729 6.46 -18.62 -18.10
N LEU A 730 7.33 -17.63 -17.92
CA LEU A 730 7.13 -16.53 -16.98
C LEU A 730 5.91 -15.67 -17.34
N LEU A 731 5.76 -15.32 -18.64
CA LEU A 731 4.59 -14.60 -19.15
C LEU A 731 3.30 -15.40 -18.92
N SER A 732 3.33 -16.70 -19.25
CA SER A 732 2.17 -17.59 -19.04
C SER A 732 1.77 -17.65 -17.58
N PHE A 733 2.75 -17.74 -16.67
CA PHE A 733 2.51 -17.67 -15.24
C PHE A 733 1.82 -16.36 -14.84
N GLY A 734 2.37 -15.21 -15.23
CA GLY A 734 1.81 -13.90 -14.88
C GLY A 734 0.39 -13.72 -15.40
N LEU A 735 0.13 -14.11 -16.65
CA LEU A 735 -1.19 -14.02 -17.27
C LEU A 735 -2.23 -14.96 -16.63
N ASN A 736 -1.85 -16.17 -16.25
CA ASN A 736 -2.77 -17.16 -15.68
C ASN A 736 -3.10 -16.89 -14.21
N ASN A 737 -2.24 -16.17 -13.50
CA ASN A 737 -2.42 -15.83 -12.09
C ASN A 737 -2.79 -14.36 -11.85
N HIS A 738 -3.12 -13.62 -12.92
CA HIS A 738 -3.43 -12.18 -12.86
C HIS A 738 -2.33 -11.33 -12.19
N ASN A 739 -1.06 -11.73 -12.32
CA ASN A 739 0.08 -10.95 -11.84
C ASN A 739 0.54 -10.00 -12.96
N ALA A 740 -0.01 -8.78 -12.94
CA ALA A 740 0.25 -7.71 -13.91
C ALA A 740 1.75 -7.36 -14.01
N LYS A 741 2.44 -7.28 -12.88
CA LYS A 741 3.83 -6.86 -12.78
C LYS A 741 4.78 -7.83 -13.50
N ILE A 742 4.65 -9.13 -13.23
CA ILE A 742 5.44 -10.17 -13.88
C ILE A 742 5.11 -10.24 -15.37
N ALA A 743 3.82 -10.25 -15.72
CA ALA A 743 3.40 -10.37 -17.12
C ALA A 743 3.91 -9.18 -17.97
N SER A 744 3.87 -7.97 -17.43
CA SER A 744 4.39 -6.74 -18.05
C SER A 744 5.90 -6.80 -18.28
N SER A 745 6.65 -7.25 -17.29
CA SER A 745 8.11 -7.36 -17.40
C SER A 745 8.51 -8.47 -18.39
N ALA A 746 7.82 -9.61 -18.35
CA ALA A 746 8.09 -10.75 -19.23
C ALA A 746 7.75 -10.45 -20.70
N ILE A 747 6.64 -9.77 -20.99
CA ILE A 747 6.27 -9.41 -22.36
C ILE A 747 7.21 -8.34 -22.95
N ALA A 748 7.66 -7.39 -22.12
CA ALA A 748 8.68 -6.43 -22.52
C ALA A 748 9.99 -7.14 -22.90
N ALA A 749 10.44 -8.10 -22.08
CA ALA A 749 11.62 -8.92 -22.36
C ALA A 749 11.48 -9.75 -23.65
N LEU A 750 10.35 -10.43 -23.86
CA LEU A 750 10.09 -11.20 -25.10
C LEU A 750 10.17 -10.30 -26.34
N SER A 751 9.57 -9.11 -26.27
CA SER A 751 9.57 -8.16 -27.38
C SER A 751 10.98 -7.64 -27.71
N ALA A 752 11.80 -7.37 -26.69
CA ALA A 752 13.19 -6.95 -26.85
C ALA A 752 14.04 -8.05 -27.52
N TRP A 753 13.75 -9.31 -27.20
CA TRP A 753 14.40 -10.50 -27.77
C TRP A 753 13.83 -10.96 -29.12
N GLY A 754 12.99 -10.13 -29.75
CA GLY A 754 12.55 -10.33 -31.13
C GLY A 754 11.39 -11.33 -31.32
N GLU A 755 10.68 -11.69 -30.24
CA GLU A 755 9.44 -12.47 -30.33
C GLU A 755 8.34 -11.63 -31.00
N THR A 756 7.61 -12.24 -31.93
CA THR A 756 6.57 -11.57 -32.72
C THR A 756 5.17 -12.13 -32.48
N ASP A 757 5.04 -13.33 -31.92
CA ASP A 757 3.75 -13.97 -31.65
C ASP A 757 3.15 -13.54 -30.30
N LEU A 758 2.94 -12.23 -30.13
CA LEU A 758 2.54 -11.64 -28.85
C LEU A 758 1.12 -11.05 -28.85
N LEU A 759 0.36 -11.16 -29.95
CA LEU A 759 -0.97 -10.54 -30.05
C LEU A 759 -1.99 -11.08 -29.03
N GLU A 760 -2.01 -12.39 -28.78
CA GLU A 760 -2.89 -12.99 -27.76
C GLU A 760 -2.50 -12.54 -26.33
N PRO A 761 -1.22 -12.61 -25.91
CA PRO A 761 -0.80 -12.03 -24.63
C PRO A 761 -1.16 -10.55 -24.45
N ILE A 762 -0.96 -9.74 -25.50
CA ILE A 762 -1.31 -8.31 -25.50
C ILE A 762 -2.81 -8.14 -25.27
N GLU A 763 -3.66 -8.90 -25.97
CA GLU A 763 -5.12 -8.88 -25.75
C GLU A 763 -5.48 -9.18 -24.29
N ARG A 764 -4.82 -10.16 -23.66
CA ARG A 764 -5.06 -10.51 -22.27
C ARG A 764 -4.64 -9.40 -21.31
N LEU A 765 -3.49 -8.78 -21.53
CA LEU A 765 -3.01 -7.65 -20.72
C LEU A 765 -3.90 -6.41 -20.85
N LEU A 766 -4.40 -6.10 -22.06
CA LEU A 766 -5.33 -4.98 -22.26
C LEU A 766 -6.66 -5.16 -21.52
N ARG A 767 -7.00 -6.38 -21.09
CA ARG A 767 -8.19 -6.68 -20.27
C ARG A 767 -7.90 -6.64 -18.77
N PHE A 768 -6.65 -6.48 -18.35
CA PHE A 768 -6.34 -6.29 -16.93
C PHE A 768 -6.83 -4.89 -16.52
N ASN A 769 -7.39 -4.79 -15.32
CA ASN A 769 -7.72 -3.50 -14.71
C ASN A 769 -6.49 -2.93 -14.00
N ASP A 770 -5.38 -2.81 -14.75
CA ASP A 770 -4.07 -2.37 -14.27
C ASP A 770 -3.36 -1.58 -15.37
N ASP A 771 -2.98 -0.33 -15.06
CA ASP A 771 -2.48 0.63 -16.06
C ASP A 771 -1.07 0.25 -16.53
N GLU A 772 -0.21 -0.30 -15.67
CA GLU A 772 1.14 -0.73 -16.04
C GLU A 772 1.09 -1.91 -17.02
N ALA A 773 0.17 -2.86 -16.83
CA ALA A 773 -0.09 -3.93 -17.79
C ALA A 773 -0.56 -3.41 -19.14
N GLN A 774 -1.45 -2.43 -19.16
CA GLN A 774 -1.94 -1.83 -20.39
C GLN A 774 -0.85 -1.03 -21.11
N ILE A 775 -0.05 -0.25 -20.38
CA ILE A 775 1.12 0.48 -20.90
C ILE A 775 2.13 -0.51 -21.51
N ALA A 776 2.45 -1.59 -20.82
CA ALA A 776 3.36 -2.61 -21.31
C ALA A 776 2.82 -3.27 -22.60
N ALA A 777 1.53 -3.59 -22.65
CA ALA A 777 0.89 -4.17 -23.82
C ALA A 777 0.98 -3.24 -25.04
N PHE A 778 0.67 -1.95 -24.88
CA PHE A 778 0.78 -0.95 -25.95
C PHE A 778 2.23 -0.70 -26.35
N ARG A 779 3.17 -0.68 -25.40
CA ARG A 779 4.61 -0.53 -25.68
C ARG A 779 5.13 -1.72 -26.49
N THR A 780 4.71 -2.94 -26.16
CA THR A 780 4.99 -4.13 -26.96
C THR A 780 4.42 -4.02 -28.37
N LEU A 781 3.17 -3.58 -28.55
CA LEU A 781 2.59 -3.35 -29.88
C LEU A 781 3.41 -2.33 -30.69
N GLU A 782 3.78 -1.22 -30.07
CA GLU A 782 4.58 -0.18 -30.70
C GLU A 782 5.93 -0.74 -31.19
N ILE A 783 6.61 -1.55 -30.37
CA ILE A 783 7.87 -2.22 -30.72
C ILE A 783 7.68 -3.20 -31.90
N LEU A 784 6.65 -4.06 -31.84
CA LEU A 784 6.36 -5.07 -32.86
C LEU A 784 6.18 -4.47 -34.25
N PHE A 785 5.50 -3.32 -34.34
CA PHE A 785 5.14 -2.69 -35.61
C PHE A 785 6.01 -1.49 -36.01
N SER A 786 6.98 -1.11 -35.17
CA SER A 786 8.01 -0.13 -35.55
C SER A 786 9.17 -0.77 -36.32
N LYS A 787 9.88 0.03 -37.13
CA LYS A 787 11.11 -0.40 -37.81
C LYS A 787 12.11 -0.97 -36.80
N PRO A 788 12.78 -2.09 -37.10
CA PRO A 788 13.69 -2.73 -36.15
C PRO A 788 14.88 -1.82 -35.84
N ALA A 789 15.14 -1.59 -34.55
CA ALA A 789 16.37 -0.98 -34.05
C ALA A 789 17.44 -2.03 -33.68
N ASN A 790 17.04 -3.29 -33.45
CA ASN A 790 17.83 -4.28 -32.71
C ASN A 790 18.74 -5.13 -33.61
N SER A 791 19.80 -5.67 -33.00
CA SER A 791 20.74 -6.63 -33.58
C SER A 791 20.19 -8.06 -33.71
N ILE A 792 19.07 -8.38 -33.05
CA ILE A 792 18.44 -9.71 -33.07
C ILE A 792 17.44 -9.81 -34.24
N PRO A 793 17.52 -10.85 -35.11
CA PRO A 793 16.54 -11.06 -36.17
C PRO A 793 15.13 -11.32 -35.60
N ARG A 794 14.13 -10.58 -36.06
CA ARG A 794 12.72 -10.84 -35.71
C ARG A 794 12.24 -12.13 -36.37
N LYS A 795 11.36 -12.86 -35.68
CA LYS A 795 10.52 -13.89 -36.30
C LYS A 795 9.55 -13.25 -37.32
N GLU A 796 8.93 -14.08 -38.16
CA GLU A 796 7.90 -13.59 -39.09
C GLU A 796 6.74 -12.96 -38.29
N LEU A 797 6.22 -11.82 -38.77
CA LEU A 797 5.05 -11.19 -38.15
C LEU A 797 3.82 -12.11 -38.28
N PRO A 798 2.84 -12.00 -37.35
CA PRO A 798 1.56 -12.67 -37.50
C PRO A 798 0.89 -12.38 -38.85
N SER A 799 0.05 -13.31 -39.31
CA SER A 799 -0.65 -13.13 -40.58
C SER A 799 -1.47 -11.83 -40.61
N GLU A 800 -1.56 -11.19 -41.77
CA GLU A 800 -2.34 -9.95 -41.93
C GLU A 800 -3.79 -10.12 -41.44
N GLN A 801 -4.39 -11.31 -41.65
CA GLN A 801 -5.73 -11.63 -41.17
C GLN A 801 -5.82 -11.65 -39.63
N HIS A 802 -4.81 -12.19 -38.94
CA HIS A 802 -4.76 -12.17 -37.47
C HIS A 802 -4.62 -10.74 -36.95
N ILE A 803 -3.78 -9.92 -37.58
CA ILE A 803 -3.61 -8.51 -37.23
C ILE A 803 -4.92 -7.73 -37.43
N ARG A 804 -5.58 -7.90 -38.58
CA ARG A 804 -6.90 -7.29 -38.85
C ARG A 804 -7.93 -7.70 -37.80
N THR A 805 -7.93 -8.96 -37.39
CA THR A 805 -8.86 -9.48 -36.38
C THR A 805 -8.59 -8.86 -35.01
N PHE A 806 -7.32 -8.80 -34.60
CA PHE A 806 -6.91 -8.15 -33.36
C PHE A 806 -7.29 -6.66 -33.33
N ILE A 807 -7.00 -5.92 -34.40
CA ILE A 807 -7.36 -4.49 -34.49
C ILE A 807 -8.87 -4.30 -34.37
N ALA A 808 -9.67 -5.11 -35.08
CA ALA A 808 -11.12 -4.97 -35.09
C ALA A 808 -11.79 -5.32 -33.75
N LEU A 809 -11.23 -6.27 -33.00
CA LEU A 809 -11.87 -6.83 -31.80
C LEU A 809 -11.27 -6.31 -30.49
N CYS A 810 -9.96 -6.03 -30.47
CA CYS A 810 -9.19 -5.92 -29.23
C CYS A 810 -8.45 -4.57 -29.08
N PHE A 811 -8.08 -3.90 -30.18
CA PHE A 811 -7.33 -2.64 -30.12
C PHE A 811 -8.24 -1.44 -29.79
N ARG A 812 -8.36 -1.13 -28.50
CA ARG A 812 -9.11 0.02 -27.96
C ARG A 812 -8.33 0.63 -26.80
N ASN A 813 -8.57 1.90 -26.48
CA ASN A 813 -8.08 2.49 -25.24
C ASN A 813 -8.94 2.00 -24.06
N PRO A 814 -8.43 1.17 -23.14
CA PRO A 814 -9.19 0.65 -22.01
C PRO A 814 -9.37 1.68 -20.88
N SER A 815 -8.48 2.68 -20.78
CA SER A 815 -8.46 3.72 -19.74
C SER A 815 -8.32 5.09 -20.39
N ASP A 816 -9.40 5.55 -21.03
CA ASP A 816 -9.46 6.86 -21.72
C ASP A 816 -9.40 8.09 -20.79
N HIS A 817 -9.36 7.85 -19.49
CA HIS A 817 -9.15 8.84 -18.44
C HIS A 817 -7.70 8.91 -17.95
N ASP A 818 -6.84 7.91 -18.26
CA ASP A 818 -5.43 7.87 -17.83
C ASP A 818 -4.51 8.42 -18.92
N ASN A 819 -3.63 9.34 -18.55
CA ASN A 819 -2.76 10.03 -19.51
C ASN A 819 -1.73 9.09 -20.16
N ALA A 820 -1.15 8.16 -19.41
CA ALA A 820 -0.02 7.34 -19.82
C ALA A 820 -0.51 6.18 -20.69
N VAL A 821 -1.62 5.56 -20.29
CA VAL A 821 -2.31 4.55 -21.10
C VAL A 821 -2.76 5.17 -22.43
N THR A 822 -3.39 6.36 -22.39
CA THR A 822 -3.89 7.03 -23.60
C THR A 822 -2.76 7.42 -24.56
N LEU A 823 -1.66 8.00 -24.07
CA LEU A 823 -0.52 8.33 -24.92
C LEU A 823 0.10 7.07 -25.53
N MET A 824 0.23 5.99 -24.76
CA MET A 824 0.76 4.72 -25.28
C MET A 824 -0.16 4.07 -26.30
N PHE A 825 -1.48 4.15 -26.11
CA PHE A 825 -2.45 3.72 -27.12
C PHE A 825 -2.23 4.44 -28.45
N HIS A 826 -2.10 5.76 -28.44
CA HIS A 826 -1.87 6.53 -29.67
C HIS A 826 -0.50 6.24 -30.30
N ARG A 827 0.55 6.04 -29.51
CA ARG A 827 1.86 5.61 -30.00
C ARG A 827 1.79 4.25 -30.70
N ALA A 828 1.08 3.29 -30.10
CA ALA A 828 0.84 1.98 -30.72
C ALA A 828 0.01 2.10 -32.01
N ALA A 829 -1.00 2.98 -32.03
CA ALA A 829 -1.82 3.24 -33.22
C ALA A 829 -1.00 3.80 -34.37
N LEU A 830 -0.06 4.72 -34.09
CA LEU A 830 0.86 5.28 -35.08
C LEU A 830 1.79 4.22 -35.66
N ALA A 831 2.37 3.35 -34.82
CA ALA A 831 3.20 2.24 -35.29
C ALA A 831 2.41 1.26 -36.18
N LEU A 832 1.16 0.96 -35.81
CA LEU A 832 0.25 0.14 -36.61
C LEU A 832 -0.10 0.80 -37.94
N GLN A 833 -0.43 2.10 -37.95
CA GLN A 833 -0.74 2.85 -39.18
C GLN A 833 0.46 2.91 -40.12
N GLN A 834 1.69 3.04 -39.60
CA GLN A 834 2.91 3.00 -40.41
C GLN A 834 3.11 1.64 -41.10
N SER A 835 2.78 0.54 -40.42
CA SER A 835 2.90 -0.82 -40.97
C SER A 835 1.70 -1.21 -41.85
N PHE A 836 0.50 -0.73 -41.53
CA PHE A 836 -0.77 -1.06 -42.17
C PHE A 836 -1.66 0.19 -42.34
N PRO A 837 -1.36 1.06 -43.33
CA PRO A 837 -2.02 2.36 -43.49
C PRO A 837 -3.55 2.29 -43.66
N ASP A 838 -4.05 1.20 -44.23
CA ASP A 838 -5.48 1.01 -44.50
C ASP A 838 -6.26 0.38 -43.34
N MET A 839 -5.62 0.07 -42.21
CA MET A 839 -6.24 -0.64 -41.08
C MET A 839 -6.50 0.22 -39.84
N VAL A 840 -5.73 1.28 -39.63
CA VAL A 840 -5.80 2.14 -38.44
C VAL A 840 -5.69 3.59 -38.87
N ASP A 841 -6.61 4.43 -38.40
CA ASP A 841 -6.48 5.89 -38.50
C ASP A 841 -5.96 6.42 -37.16
N ALA A 842 -4.73 6.92 -37.15
CA ALA A 842 -4.06 7.37 -35.93
C ALA A 842 -3.89 8.89 -35.89
N ASP A 843 -3.90 9.41 -34.67
CA ASP A 843 -3.69 10.81 -34.34
C ASP A 843 -2.23 11.18 -34.53
N SER A 844 -1.96 12.45 -34.89
CA SER A 844 -0.58 12.90 -34.89
C SER A 844 -0.07 12.84 -33.44
N ILE A 845 1.22 12.49 -33.25
CA ILE A 845 1.76 12.38 -31.90
C ILE A 845 1.65 13.70 -31.11
N SER A 846 1.68 14.83 -31.83
CA SER A 846 1.46 16.17 -31.27
C SER A 846 0.04 16.38 -30.75
N ASP A 847 -0.97 15.79 -31.39
CA ASP A 847 -2.36 15.88 -30.91
C ASP A 847 -2.57 14.88 -29.75
N ALA A 848 -1.97 13.69 -29.84
CA ALA A 848 -2.07 12.66 -28.81
C ALA A 848 -1.47 13.10 -27.46
N ILE A 849 -0.32 13.79 -27.48
CA ILE A 849 0.30 14.32 -26.26
C ILE A 849 -0.50 15.48 -25.66
N GLU A 850 -1.12 16.33 -26.49
CA GLU A 850 -2.02 17.40 -26.02
C GLU A 850 -3.26 16.79 -25.35
N LEU A 851 -3.90 15.81 -25.98
CA LEU A 851 -5.02 15.06 -25.41
C LEU A 851 -4.64 14.41 -24.08
N ALA A 852 -3.52 13.69 -24.02
CA ALA A 852 -3.09 13.01 -22.80
C ALA A 852 -2.80 13.97 -21.65
N ARG A 853 -2.30 15.20 -21.92
CA ARG A 853 -2.09 16.23 -20.88
C ARG A 853 -3.40 16.79 -20.30
N GLU A 854 -4.53 16.64 -21.00
CA GLU A 854 -5.85 17.04 -20.51
C GLU A 854 -6.48 15.98 -19.57
N LEU A 855 -5.89 14.79 -19.52
CA LEU A 855 -6.35 13.67 -18.70
C LEU A 855 -5.72 13.69 -17.30
N SER A 856 -6.34 13.00 -16.34
CA SER A 856 -5.95 13.01 -14.93
C SER A 856 -5.50 11.63 -14.44
N ASN A 857 -4.41 11.58 -13.67
CA ASN A 857 -4.00 10.37 -12.97
C ASN A 857 -4.09 10.57 -11.45
N TYR A 858 -4.46 9.51 -10.74
CA TYR A 858 -4.41 9.47 -9.28
C TYR A 858 -3.11 8.81 -8.81
N GLY A 859 -2.30 9.52 -8.01
CA GLY A 859 -1.08 8.95 -7.40
C GLY A 859 0.23 9.60 -7.86
N GLY A 860 1.13 9.88 -6.91
CA GLY A 860 2.44 10.51 -7.19
C GLY A 860 3.32 9.70 -8.16
N ASP A 861 3.35 8.38 -8.00
CA ASP A 861 4.14 7.50 -8.87
C ASP A 861 3.61 7.45 -10.32
N ARG A 862 2.28 7.52 -10.49
CA ARG A 862 1.67 7.55 -11.83
C ARG A 862 2.00 8.83 -12.57
N TRP A 863 2.05 9.97 -11.88
CA TRP A 863 2.51 11.24 -12.45
C TRP A 863 3.99 11.21 -12.83
N LEU A 864 4.83 10.56 -12.02
CA LEU A 864 6.24 10.36 -12.37
C LEU A 864 6.37 9.49 -13.63
N ASN A 865 5.64 8.37 -13.72
CA ASN A 865 5.67 7.47 -14.86
C ASN A 865 5.15 8.15 -16.13
N TRP A 866 4.10 8.95 -16.03
CA TRP A 866 3.61 9.82 -17.12
C TRP A 866 4.71 10.74 -17.67
N ARG A 867 5.38 11.49 -16.80
CA ARG A 867 6.42 12.45 -17.22
C ARG A 867 7.65 11.76 -17.81
N ILE A 868 8.00 10.58 -17.31
CA ILE A 868 9.04 9.73 -17.91
C ILE A 868 8.60 9.28 -19.30
N LEU A 869 7.36 8.82 -19.46
CA LEU A 869 6.80 8.41 -20.74
C LEU A 869 6.75 9.57 -21.74
N GLU A 870 6.47 10.77 -21.28
CA GLU A 870 6.52 11.99 -22.07
C GLU A 870 7.94 12.27 -22.59
N CYS A 871 8.97 12.15 -21.73
CA CYS A 871 10.37 12.21 -22.15
C CYS A 871 10.68 11.17 -23.24
N GLU A 872 10.32 9.90 -23.03
CA GLU A 872 10.52 8.84 -24.03
C GLU A 872 9.84 9.16 -25.37
N THR A 873 8.66 9.77 -25.30
CA THR A 873 7.90 10.17 -26.48
C THR A 873 8.60 11.31 -27.23
N VAL A 874 9.08 12.33 -26.51
CA VAL A 874 9.88 13.42 -27.10
C VAL A 874 11.19 12.88 -27.67
N GLU A 875 11.84 11.89 -27.05
CA GLU A 875 13.03 11.26 -27.63
C GLU A 875 12.73 10.63 -28.99
N ARG A 876 11.65 9.85 -29.05
CA ARG A 876 11.29 9.05 -30.23
C ARG A 876 10.78 9.86 -31.41
N PHE A 877 9.99 10.91 -31.15
CA PHE A 877 9.30 11.67 -32.18
C PHE A 877 10.00 13.00 -32.43
N SER A 878 10.80 13.04 -33.50
CA SER A 878 11.69 14.17 -33.84
C SER A 878 10.98 15.52 -33.96
N GLU A 879 9.71 15.49 -34.34
CA GLU A 879 8.80 16.62 -34.55
C GLU A 879 8.26 17.27 -33.28
N LEU A 880 8.46 16.65 -32.11
CA LEU A 880 8.12 17.25 -30.82
C LEU A 880 9.26 18.18 -30.36
N GLU A 881 8.87 19.37 -29.89
CA GLU A 881 9.79 20.40 -29.39
C GLU A 881 10.39 19.96 -28.04
N ILE A 882 11.72 19.97 -27.92
CA ILE A 882 12.43 19.50 -26.71
C ILE A 882 12.20 20.42 -25.51
N GLU A 883 11.82 21.67 -25.76
CA GLU A 883 11.50 22.69 -24.76
C GLU A 883 10.31 22.27 -23.88
N THR A 884 9.45 21.38 -24.37
CA THR A 884 8.29 20.88 -23.61
C THR A 884 8.69 20.09 -22.37
N ILE A 885 9.86 19.44 -22.38
CA ILE A 885 10.40 18.69 -21.24
C ILE A 885 11.53 19.44 -20.52
N ALA A 886 11.84 20.67 -20.92
CA ALA A 886 12.88 21.47 -20.26
C ALA A 886 12.65 21.67 -18.75
N PRO A 887 11.40 21.87 -18.25
CA PRO A 887 11.15 21.96 -16.81
C PRO A 887 11.56 20.70 -16.03
N TYR A 888 11.58 19.53 -16.67
CA TYR A 888 11.88 18.24 -16.02
C TYR A 888 13.34 18.10 -15.61
N LEU A 889 14.25 18.85 -16.25
CA LEU A 889 15.66 18.96 -15.84
C LEU A 889 15.80 19.62 -14.46
N SER A 890 14.85 20.48 -14.09
CA SER A 890 14.80 21.12 -12.77
C SER A 890 13.90 20.37 -11.76
N SER A 891 13.40 19.18 -12.13
CA SER A 891 12.57 18.36 -11.25
C SER A 891 13.34 17.97 -9.98
N PRO A 892 12.70 17.91 -8.80
CA PRO A 892 13.33 17.35 -7.61
C PRO A 892 13.56 15.83 -7.70
N ASN A 893 12.80 15.12 -8.55
CA ASN A 893 12.95 13.68 -8.73
C ASN A 893 14.11 13.35 -9.69
N ALA A 894 15.09 12.58 -9.21
CA ALA A 894 16.28 12.24 -9.99
C ALA A 894 15.97 11.38 -11.23
N ARG A 895 15.02 10.45 -11.15
CA ARG A 895 14.65 9.58 -12.28
C ARG A 895 14.10 10.39 -13.45
N LEU A 896 13.26 11.38 -13.16
CA LEU A 896 12.71 12.26 -14.18
C LEU A 896 13.79 13.16 -14.81
N ARG A 897 14.71 13.72 -14.00
CA ARG A 897 15.86 14.48 -14.52
C ARG A 897 16.71 13.63 -15.45
N ASP A 898 17.02 12.40 -15.06
CA ASP A 898 17.83 11.48 -15.87
C ASP A 898 17.12 11.12 -17.18
N ALA A 899 15.80 10.88 -17.15
CA ALA A 899 15.01 10.65 -18.35
C ALA A 899 15.09 11.85 -19.31
N ALA A 900 14.86 13.08 -18.82
CA ALA A 900 14.97 14.29 -19.63
C ALA A 900 16.39 14.48 -20.21
N ARG A 901 17.43 14.27 -19.40
CA ARG A 901 18.83 14.38 -19.82
C ARG A 901 19.20 13.38 -20.92
N THR A 902 18.63 12.18 -20.85
CA THR A 902 18.79 11.15 -21.88
C THR A 902 18.24 11.65 -23.22
N VAL A 903 17.05 12.27 -23.23
CA VAL A 903 16.48 12.88 -24.44
C VAL A 903 17.39 13.96 -25.02
N TYR A 904 17.89 14.89 -24.19
CA TYR A 904 18.82 15.94 -24.64
C TYR A 904 20.08 15.35 -25.28
N THR A 905 20.67 14.35 -24.62
CA THR A 905 21.85 13.64 -25.12
C THR A 905 21.57 12.93 -26.45
N ALA A 906 20.44 12.21 -26.55
CA ALA A 906 20.02 11.52 -27.77
C ALA A 906 19.78 12.49 -28.93
N ARG A 907 19.33 13.72 -28.65
CA ARG A 907 19.16 14.81 -29.62
C ARG A 907 20.46 15.56 -29.93
N GLY A 908 21.59 15.21 -29.29
CA GLY A 908 22.87 15.90 -29.44
C GLY A 908 22.88 17.33 -28.88
N ILE A 909 21.97 17.63 -27.96
CA ILE A 909 21.85 18.93 -27.30
C ILE A 909 22.47 18.81 -25.91
N THR A 910 23.38 19.73 -25.57
CA THR A 910 23.94 19.79 -24.21
C THR A 910 22.84 20.25 -23.25
N PRO A 911 22.44 19.44 -22.26
CA PRO A 911 21.50 19.88 -21.25
C PRO A 911 22.10 21.05 -20.44
N PRO A 912 21.27 21.92 -19.84
CA PRO A 912 21.73 22.92 -18.89
C PRO A 912 22.60 22.29 -17.80
N ASP A 913 23.60 23.04 -17.34
CA ASP A 913 24.35 22.66 -16.15
C ASP A 913 23.42 22.62 -14.94
N GLU A 914 23.54 21.58 -14.13
CA GLU A 914 22.76 21.39 -12.90
C GLU A 914 23.72 21.15 -11.74
N PHE A 915 23.39 21.72 -10.59
CA PHE A 915 24.13 21.57 -9.35
C PHE A 915 23.20 20.99 -8.27
N PRO A 916 23.04 19.65 -8.22
CA PRO A 916 22.16 19.02 -7.24
C PRO A 916 22.71 19.17 -5.82
N LEU A 917 21.90 19.70 -4.91
CA LEU A 917 22.27 19.96 -3.52
C LEU A 917 22.00 18.76 -2.60
N TYR A 918 22.64 17.62 -2.89
CA TYR A 918 22.55 16.44 -2.01
C TYR A 918 23.31 16.66 -0.70
N TRP A 919 23.00 15.87 0.33
CA TRP A 919 23.66 15.93 1.65
C TRP A 919 25.20 15.95 1.61
N PRO A 920 25.88 15.12 0.80
CA PRO A 920 27.34 15.16 0.72
C PRO A 920 27.88 16.52 0.21
N VAL A 921 27.20 17.13 -0.76
CA VAL A 921 27.54 18.47 -1.27
C VAL A 921 27.37 19.52 -0.18
N ILE A 922 26.30 19.41 0.61
CA ILE A 922 26.08 20.30 1.76
C ILE A 922 27.23 20.14 2.77
N TRP A 923 27.58 18.93 3.18
CA TRP A 923 28.64 18.73 4.17
C TRP A 923 30.03 19.15 3.68
N GLU A 924 30.38 18.87 2.42
CA GLU A 924 31.65 19.27 1.82
C GLU A 924 31.89 20.78 1.96
N ASN A 925 30.83 21.58 1.81
CA ASN A 925 30.90 23.03 1.87
C ASN A 925 30.87 23.59 3.32
N LEU A 926 30.70 22.73 4.34
CA LEU A 926 30.53 23.12 5.73
C LEU A 926 31.75 22.86 6.64
N GLU A 927 32.72 22.04 6.23
CA GLU A 927 33.79 21.49 7.10
C GLU A 927 34.82 22.48 7.66
N ALA A 928 34.59 23.79 7.60
CA ALA A 928 35.50 24.81 8.15
C ALA A 928 34.80 26.01 8.83
N GLN A 929 33.51 25.91 9.15
CA GLN A 929 32.69 27.08 9.50
C GLN A 929 31.92 26.94 10.82
N ASP A 930 31.72 28.05 11.54
CA ASP A 930 30.76 28.10 12.65
C ASP A 930 29.31 28.04 12.14
N ALA A 931 28.34 27.73 13.02
CA ALA A 931 26.95 27.53 12.62
C ALA A 931 26.30 28.76 11.93
N GLY A 932 26.76 29.97 12.25
CA GLY A 932 26.29 31.20 11.60
C GLY A 932 26.77 31.30 10.16
N SER A 933 28.05 30.99 9.93
CA SER A 933 28.69 31.01 8.62
C SER A 933 28.21 29.84 7.73
N ALA A 934 27.97 28.68 8.34
CA ALA A 934 27.38 27.50 7.69
C ALA A 934 26.02 27.78 7.02
N ASN A 935 25.13 28.49 7.72
CA ASN A 935 23.82 28.86 7.17
C ASN A 935 23.93 29.82 5.99
N LEU A 936 24.89 30.74 6.03
CA LEU A 936 25.16 31.64 4.91
C LEU A 936 25.64 30.85 3.68
N VAL A 937 26.52 29.88 3.86
CA VAL A 937 27.02 29.03 2.74
C VAL A 937 25.89 28.22 2.13
N VAL A 938 25.09 27.51 2.93
CA VAL A 938 23.96 26.73 2.40
C VAL A 938 22.96 27.63 1.68
N SER A 939 22.69 28.82 2.24
CA SER A 939 21.85 29.83 1.60
C SER A 939 22.42 30.27 0.24
N GLN A 940 23.74 30.52 0.14
CA GLN A 940 24.40 30.86 -1.13
C GLN A 940 24.35 29.71 -2.15
N LEU A 941 24.45 28.45 -1.70
CA LEU A 941 24.30 27.29 -2.57
C LEU A 941 22.88 27.19 -3.15
N MET A 942 21.86 27.42 -2.32
CA MET A 942 20.46 27.40 -2.74
C MET A 942 20.11 28.53 -3.73
N GLU A 943 20.84 29.64 -3.71
CA GLU A 943 20.62 30.77 -4.62
C GLU A 943 21.30 30.64 -5.98
N ARG A 944 22.08 29.59 -6.21
CA ARG A 944 22.70 29.39 -7.51
C ARG A 944 21.61 29.17 -8.58
N PRO A 945 21.78 29.74 -9.79
CA PRO A 945 20.79 29.60 -10.85
C PRO A 945 20.66 28.16 -11.38
N ASP A 946 21.69 27.33 -11.17
CA ASP A 946 21.75 25.92 -11.55
C ASP A 946 21.41 24.95 -10.41
N ALA A 947 21.06 25.45 -9.21
CA ALA A 947 20.77 24.58 -8.07
C ALA A 947 19.47 23.79 -8.25
N VAL A 948 19.54 22.47 -8.06
CA VAL A 948 18.40 21.54 -8.09
C VAL A 948 18.42 20.62 -6.88
N ALA A 949 17.35 19.85 -6.64
CA ALA A 949 17.24 18.90 -5.52
C ALA A 949 17.51 19.57 -4.15
N LEU A 950 16.75 20.62 -3.85
CA LEU A 950 16.96 21.50 -2.71
C LEU A 950 16.59 20.87 -1.35
N SER A 951 16.05 19.66 -1.33
CA SER A 951 15.53 19.01 -0.12
C SER A 951 16.56 18.90 1.02
N ALA A 952 17.80 18.50 0.74
CA ALA A 952 18.83 18.39 1.80
C ALA A 952 19.25 19.77 2.31
N ALA A 953 19.34 20.78 1.43
CA ALA A 953 19.63 22.16 1.82
C ALA A 953 18.50 22.75 2.69
N ALA A 954 17.24 22.46 2.33
CA ALA A 954 16.06 22.81 3.12
C ALA A 954 16.05 22.09 4.47
N GLY A 955 16.38 20.79 4.51
CA GLY A 955 16.52 20.00 5.73
C GLY A 955 17.60 20.56 6.68
N TRP A 956 18.75 20.99 6.14
CA TRP A 956 19.77 21.70 6.89
C TRP A 956 19.23 23.01 7.49
N CYS A 957 18.59 23.85 6.69
CA CYS A 957 18.05 25.13 7.14
C CYS A 957 16.95 24.95 8.19
N TRP A 958 16.10 23.94 8.03
CA TRP A 958 15.11 23.56 9.03
C TRP A 958 15.78 23.26 10.38
N ALA A 959 16.87 22.48 10.38
CA ALA A 959 17.57 22.07 11.60
C ALA A 959 18.35 23.23 12.25
N ASN A 960 18.77 24.19 11.43
CA ASN A 960 19.62 25.30 11.85
C ASN A 960 18.98 26.65 11.48
N PRO A 961 17.92 27.08 12.19
CA PRO A 961 17.18 28.27 11.78
C PRO A 961 18.00 29.57 11.93
N GLY A 962 18.16 30.32 10.85
CA GLY A 962 18.99 31.52 10.77
C GLY A 962 18.38 32.65 9.95
N LYS A 963 18.86 33.89 10.14
CA LYS A 963 18.32 35.04 9.41
C LYS A 963 18.58 34.94 7.90
N ASP A 964 19.79 34.52 7.51
CA ASP A 964 20.16 34.41 6.09
C ASP A 964 19.33 33.32 5.39
N SER A 965 19.16 32.16 6.04
CA SER A 965 18.28 31.07 5.58
C SER A 965 16.83 31.53 5.47
N ALA A 966 16.32 32.34 6.40
CA ALA A 966 14.97 32.89 6.32
C ALA A 966 14.76 33.75 5.08
N GLU A 967 15.74 34.61 4.74
CA GLU A 967 15.68 35.48 3.58
C GLU A 967 15.74 34.68 2.27
N VAL A 968 16.62 33.69 2.18
CA VAL A 968 16.75 32.83 0.99
C VAL A 968 15.56 31.90 0.81
N LEU A 969 15.10 31.22 1.86
CA LEU A 969 13.90 30.38 1.82
C LEU A 969 12.68 31.20 1.38
N SER A 970 12.53 32.43 1.88
CA SER A 970 11.42 33.31 1.48
C SER A 970 11.46 33.61 -0.02
N ARG A 971 12.64 33.90 -0.58
CA ARG A 971 12.81 34.14 -2.02
C ARG A 971 12.53 32.88 -2.84
N ILE A 972 13.11 31.74 -2.47
CA ILE A 972 13.00 30.48 -3.20
C ILE A 972 11.57 29.95 -3.15
N VAL A 973 10.94 29.90 -1.97
CA VAL A 973 9.55 29.46 -1.85
C VAL A 973 8.62 30.40 -2.62
N SER A 974 8.82 31.72 -2.55
CA SER A 974 8.00 32.65 -3.35
C SER A 974 8.15 32.41 -4.85
N LYS A 975 9.40 32.28 -5.33
CA LYS A 975 9.69 31.98 -6.74
C LYS A 975 9.06 30.66 -7.17
N LYS A 976 9.23 29.59 -6.37
CA LYS A 976 8.64 28.28 -6.64
C LYS A 976 7.11 28.38 -6.68
N LEU A 977 6.47 29.09 -5.76
CA LEU A 977 5.01 29.31 -5.78
C LEU A 977 4.53 30.19 -6.95
N ASP A 978 5.40 31.02 -7.55
CA ASP A 978 5.10 31.81 -8.75
C ASP A 978 5.27 30.97 -10.03
N GLU A 979 6.26 30.08 -10.05
CA GLU A 979 6.58 29.17 -11.17
C GLU A 979 5.76 27.88 -11.14
N PHE A 980 5.13 27.57 -10.01
CA PHE A 980 4.34 26.36 -9.84
C PHE A 980 3.11 26.43 -10.73
N GLU A 981 3.05 25.56 -11.73
CA GLU A 981 1.81 25.33 -12.44
C GLU A 981 0.77 24.77 -11.44
N PRO A 982 -0.51 25.14 -11.54
CA PRO A 982 -1.55 24.56 -10.70
C PRO A 982 -1.48 23.04 -10.83
N LEU A 983 -1.37 22.32 -9.71
CA LEU A 983 -1.42 20.87 -9.70
C LEU A 983 -2.72 20.43 -10.36
N GLN A 984 -2.59 19.47 -11.27
CA GLN A 984 -3.77 18.82 -11.82
C GLN A 984 -4.41 17.96 -10.72
N PRO A 985 -5.74 17.72 -10.77
CA PRO A 985 -6.40 16.85 -9.80
C PRO A 985 -5.67 15.50 -9.64
N GLY A 986 -5.31 15.14 -8.41
CA GLY A 986 -4.59 13.89 -8.10
C GLY A 986 -3.07 13.98 -8.16
N GLU A 987 -2.48 15.12 -8.57
CA GLU A 987 -1.05 15.36 -8.47
C GLU A 987 -0.65 15.81 -7.07
N TYR A 988 0.28 15.09 -6.44
CA TYR A 988 0.82 15.46 -5.13
C TYR A 988 1.92 16.52 -5.28
N LEU A 989 2.04 17.41 -4.30
CA LEU A 989 3.17 18.32 -4.23
C LEU A 989 4.50 17.57 -4.26
N PRO A 990 5.48 18.05 -5.03
CA PRO A 990 6.83 17.50 -4.95
C PRO A 990 7.36 17.62 -3.52
N ALA A 991 7.92 16.53 -2.98
CA ALA A 991 8.47 16.48 -1.62
C ALA A 991 9.41 17.65 -1.31
N GLU A 992 10.19 18.12 -2.30
CA GLU A 992 11.04 19.30 -2.18
C GLU A 992 10.29 20.57 -1.75
N LEU A 993 9.13 20.88 -2.34
CA LEU A 993 8.39 22.10 -2.02
C LEU A 993 7.78 22.00 -0.61
N THR A 994 7.30 20.81 -0.22
CA THR A 994 6.87 20.53 1.15
C THR A 994 8.01 20.81 2.14
N TRP A 995 9.23 20.36 1.87
CA TRP A 995 10.39 20.62 2.73
C TRP A 995 10.81 22.09 2.77
N LEU A 996 10.80 22.77 1.63
CA LEU A 996 11.09 24.20 1.58
C LEU A 996 10.08 25.00 2.41
N VAL A 997 8.79 24.62 2.36
CA VAL A 997 7.73 25.24 3.18
C VAL A 997 7.91 24.90 4.66
N ARG A 998 8.17 23.64 5.03
CA ARG A 998 8.44 23.25 6.43
C ARG A 998 9.63 24.02 6.99
N ALA A 999 10.73 24.07 6.24
CA ALA A 999 11.91 24.85 6.61
C ALA A 999 11.57 26.33 6.79
N LEU A 1000 10.81 26.92 5.86
CA LEU A 1000 10.35 28.31 5.95
C LEU A 1000 9.50 28.57 7.21
N VAL A 1001 8.59 27.66 7.56
CA VAL A 1001 7.72 27.78 8.75
C VAL A 1001 8.53 27.77 10.04
N ARG A 1002 9.60 26.97 10.10
CA ARG A 1002 10.54 26.97 11.24
C ARG A 1002 11.26 28.31 11.46
N HIS A 1003 11.20 29.20 10.46
CA HIS A 1003 11.75 30.54 10.48
C HIS A 1003 10.68 31.64 10.67
N ASP A 1004 9.49 31.32 11.17
CA ASP A 1004 8.37 32.25 11.38
C ASP A 1004 8.69 33.47 12.28
N LYS A 1005 9.70 33.33 13.16
CA LYS A 1005 10.20 34.41 14.03
C LYS A 1005 10.80 35.58 13.26
N PHE A 1006 11.19 35.40 12.00
CA PHE A 1006 11.74 36.46 11.15
C PHE A 1006 10.64 37.11 10.30
N ASP A 1007 10.57 38.45 10.28
CA ASP A 1007 9.48 39.15 9.60
C ASP A 1007 9.39 38.87 8.09
N VAL A 1008 10.52 38.56 7.44
CA VAL A 1008 10.58 38.25 6.01
C VAL A 1008 9.78 37.01 5.61
N THR A 1009 9.65 36.03 6.51
CA THR A 1009 8.98 34.75 6.22
C THR A 1009 7.48 34.82 6.39
N LYS A 1010 6.98 35.70 7.26
CA LYS A 1010 5.55 35.80 7.62
C LYS A 1010 4.64 36.01 6.41
N THR A 1011 5.06 36.86 5.47
CA THR A 1011 4.30 37.14 4.24
C THR A 1011 4.19 35.89 3.37
N VAL A 1012 5.28 35.15 3.21
CA VAL A 1012 5.35 33.94 2.37
C VAL A 1012 4.60 32.79 3.03
N ILE A 1013 4.77 32.58 4.34
CA ILE A 1013 4.00 31.58 5.11
C ILE A 1013 2.50 31.87 5.01
N SER A 1014 2.07 33.13 5.11
CA SER A 1014 0.66 33.48 4.93
C SER A 1014 0.16 33.20 3.51
N ARG A 1015 1.03 33.26 2.50
CA ARG A 1015 0.69 32.89 1.13
C ARG A 1015 0.57 31.36 1.01
N CYS A 1016 1.47 30.60 1.62
CA CYS A 1016 1.41 29.14 1.72
C CYS A 1016 0.10 28.67 2.39
N SER A 1017 -0.27 29.24 3.54
CA SER A 1017 -1.52 28.86 4.25
C SER A 1017 -2.81 29.19 3.48
N LYS A 1018 -2.73 29.93 2.38
CA LYS A 1018 -3.85 30.27 1.50
C LYS A 1018 -3.67 29.66 0.10
N PHE A 1019 -2.66 28.82 -0.06
CA PHE A 1019 -2.44 28.13 -1.32
C PHE A 1019 -3.58 27.14 -1.53
N ALA A 1020 -3.95 26.92 -2.79
CA ALA A 1020 -5.10 26.08 -3.12
C ALA A 1020 -4.90 24.60 -2.76
N ASP A 1021 -3.65 24.19 -2.50
CA ASP A 1021 -3.28 22.82 -2.19
C ASP A 1021 -3.25 22.53 -0.68
N GLU A 1022 -3.97 21.48 -0.28
CA GLU A 1022 -4.12 21.04 1.10
C GLU A 1022 -2.82 20.53 1.74
N ASN A 1023 -1.86 19.97 0.97
CA ASN A 1023 -0.58 19.49 1.50
C ASN A 1023 0.34 20.64 1.92
N ILE A 1024 0.36 21.77 1.19
CA ILE A 1024 1.09 22.98 1.63
C ILE A 1024 0.45 23.52 2.92
N VAL A 1025 -0.88 23.54 2.99
CA VAL A 1025 -1.61 23.99 4.19
C VAL A 1025 -1.32 23.06 5.37
N TYR A 1026 -1.34 21.75 5.13
CA TYR A 1026 -1.03 20.71 6.12
C TYR A 1026 0.43 20.82 6.59
N ALA A 1027 1.39 21.00 5.68
CA ALA A 1027 2.80 21.18 6.05
C ALA A 1027 3.00 22.40 6.97
N VAL A 1028 2.27 23.49 6.73
CA VAL A 1028 2.27 24.66 7.63
C VAL A 1028 1.59 24.35 8.97
N ALA A 1029 0.49 23.59 8.97
CA ALA A 1029 -0.23 23.22 10.18
C ALA A 1029 0.58 22.26 11.07
N ALA A 1030 1.14 21.20 10.49
CA ALA A 1030 1.95 20.19 11.17
C ALA A 1030 3.18 20.82 11.85
N GLU A 1031 3.91 21.70 11.15
CA GLU A 1031 5.07 22.38 11.74
C GLU A 1031 4.68 23.34 12.87
N ARG A 1032 3.51 24.00 12.79
CA ARG A 1032 3.01 24.83 13.88
C ARG A 1032 2.67 23.99 15.11
N GLN A 1033 2.08 22.81 14.93
CA GLN A 1033 1.81 21.85 16.01
C GLN A 1033 3.09 21.32 16.67
N LEU A 1034 4.11 21.02 15.87
CA LEU A 1034 5.44 20.64 16.37
C LEU A 1034 6.11 21.78 17.14
N ALA A 1035 5.97 23.02 16.65
CA ALA A 1035 6.52 24.21 17.33
C ALA A 1035 5.79 24.55 18.64
N SER A 1036 4.49 24.23 18.78
CA SER A 1036 3.74 24.44 20.02
C SER A 1036 4.01 23.39 21.10
N GLY A 1037 4.78 22.33 20.79
CA GLY A 1037 5.11 21.27 21.76
C GLY A 1037 3.90 20.43 22.19
N THR A 1038 2.85 20.41 21.37
CA THR A 1038 1.57 19.71 21.63
C THR A 1038 1.42 18.41 20.86
N GLY A 1039 2.42 17.99 20.07
CA GLY A 1039 2.43 16.67 19.42
C GLY A 1039 2.96 15.61 20.39
N SER A 1040 2.09 14.68 20.79
CA SER A 1040 2.44 13.44 21.50
C SER A 1040 2.61 12.29 20.52
#